data_AF-A0A7Y5GTX1-F1
#
_entry.id   AF-A0A7Y5GTX1-F1
#
_cell.length_a   1.000
_cell.length_b   1.000
_cell.length_c   1.000
_cell.angle_alpha   90.00
_cell.angle_beta   90.00
_cell.angle_gamma   90.00
#
_symmetry.space_group_name_H-M   'P 1'
#
loop_
_entity.id
_entity.type
_entity.pdbx_description
1 polymer ?
#
loop_
_entity_poly.entity_id
_entity_poly.type
_entity_poly.pdbx_seq_one_letter_code
_entity_poly.pdbx_strand_id
1 'polypeptide(L)'
;MQKRPFDWPATGPVNLDIHDLPHASSSLEWWYVNTHIYTEDGIELSLFASFFRIIRGRDENTKQPLYARSVTWGVTDAARGRYLAETVVDRSAPEIGLKKLKRSEGKRDDRLIRAMREVLLQDKVPYPDRMFNREPFEATRKLELDYDGLCFKKLDDNTYHLKMFQDHHKVGCDLIFKPQKAPIRHGADGVVAGPDGSEMFYYSISRCEVTGTVILDGLARNVSLGVGWYDHEFGGYRDTDNQEETQDTDKVSWNWVAVQLADGTDISAYTLFDVATGHTTDQRLLVVKPDGEPIRYDHLEFSPTRIWRSTRTFNDYPTGWRLRCDEAQIDLELTGRLDDQEFITVISPPAFWEGSVDVNGSYMGAPVTGRGYVERSGHVSVNSLDDFFGAVGEEVRASVRRLLPFDPTFEEVRDLVAGKGREYYLDGVDIAQLVRTLAKPVREITDRGGKSWRSYAALACCDVVGGDSRRYVHWLAMPELMHVGSLIVDDVQDKSEIRRGGPTTHLVYGEPLAINAGTACYFMGQNLLRSSDVSDADKLRLYHIYFEALRAGHAGQALDIDGVADAVPHAVETGDGSELEKRIIAIHRLKTAAPAGALSRMGAVAGHGTELQIEGIGRFFEALGLAFQIVDDVLNLRGFKKNLKDRGEDLRHGKVTLPVAKAFSRMNGTDRKWLWSIVQEKSRDQQVIEAAIEKIEACGALEHCMKEAGDYVELAWQQLNPLVEDSLPKLMLRAFGWYVLERHY
;
A
#
# COMPACT_ATOMS: atom_id res chain seq x y z
N MET A 1 31.20 -27.31 21.03
CA MET A 1 31.61 -26.27 20.06
C MET A 1 31.19 -26.75 18.69
N GLN A 2 30.13 -26.15 18.15
CA GLN A 2 29.79 -26.33 16.75
C GLN A 2 30.97 -25.79 15.94
N LYS A 3 31.49 -26.60 15.01
CA LYS A 3 32.68 -26.25 14.24
C LYS A 3 32.26 -25.16 13.26
N ARG A 4 32.82 -23.95 13.38
CA ARG A 4 32.57 -22.87 12.40
C ARG A 4 32.82 -23.40 10.97
N PRO A 5 32.04 -22.97 9.97
CA PRO A 5 32.30 -23.30 8.57
C PRO A 5 33.74 -22.96 8.15
N PHE A 6 34.26 -23.67 7.14
CA PHE A 6 35.69 -23.65 6.79
C PHE A 6 36.18 -22.33 6.18
N ASP A 7 35.28 -21.58 5.57
CA ASP A 7 35.51 -20.28 4.94
C ASP A 7 35.13 -19.11 5.86
N TRP A 8 34.67 -19.39 7.08
CA TRP A 8 34.42 -18.35 8.07
C TRP A 8 35.71 -17.82 8.71
N PRO A 9 35.72 -16.54 9.12
CA PRO A 9 36.85 -15.99 9.86
C PRO A 9 37.10 -16.72 11.19
N ALA A 10 38.31 -17.23 11.38
CA ALA A 10 38.80 -17.64 12.69
C ALA A 10 38.82 -16.46 13.67
N THR A 11 38.93 -16.71 14.98
CA THR A 11 39.06 -15.63 15.98
C THR A 11 40.24 -14.71 15.64
N GLY A 12 40.03 -13.39 15.68
CA GLY A 12 41.05 -12.39 15.32
C GLY A 12 40.54 -11.31 14.35
N PRO A 13 41.42 -10.60 13.61
CA PRO A 13 40.99 -9.60 12.64
C PRO A 13 40.24 -10.22 11.45
N VAL A 14 39.44 -9.42 10.75
CA VAL A 14 38.83 -9.81 9.47
C VAL A 14 39.85 -9.52 8.35
N ASN A 15 40.24 -10.56 7.59
CA ASN A 15 41.05 -10.40 6.39
C ASN A 15 40.17 -10.12 5.17
N LEU A 16 40.13 -8.87 4.72
CA LEU A 16 39.32 -8.40 3.59
C LEU A 16 39.79 -8.90 2.22
N ASP A 17 40.90 -9.64 2.12
CA ASP A 17 41.30 -10.28 0.86
C ASP A 17 40.69 -11.67 0.70
N ILE A 18 40.11 -12.20 1.78
CA ILE A 18 39.52 -13.55 1.85
C ILE A 18 38.05 -13.46 2.22
N HIS A 19 37.74 -12.83 3.36
CA HIS A 19 36.41 -12.83 3.97
C HIS A 19 35.46 -11.79 3.38
N ASP A 20 35.91 -11.08 2.35
CA ASP A 20 35.11 -10.13 1.59
C ASP A 20 34.48 -10.78 0.35
N LEU A 21 34.99 -11.97 -0.02
CA LEU A 21 34.57 -12.76 -1.17
C LEU A 21 33.29 -13.53 -0.86
N PRO A 22 32.52 -13.96 -1.89
CA PRO A 22 31.38 -14.83 -1.69
C PRO A 22 31.74 -16.16 -1.01
N HIS A 23 31.00 -16.52 0.03
CA HIS A 23 31.26 -17.70 0.86
C HIS A 23 30.51 -18.92 0.34
N ALA A 24 31.24 -20.01 0.08
CA ALA A 24 30.68 -21.24 -0.46
C ALA A 24 29.86 -22.03 0.58
N SER A 25 30.13 -21.81 1.87
CA SER A 25 29.36 -22.42 2.97
C SER A 25 28.02 -21.74 3.22
N SER A 26 27.84 -20.49 2.76
CA SER A 26 26.68 -19.68 3.08
C SER A 26 25.47 -20.04 2.21
N SER A 27 24.31 -20.19 2.84
CA SER A 27 23.01 -20.31 2.17
C SER A 27 22.36 -18.94 1.97
N LEU A 28 22.71 -17.96 2.79
CA LEU A 28 22.29 -16.57 2.71
C LEU A 28 23.51 -15.67 2.95
N GLU A 29 23.67 -14.66 2.10
CA GLU A 29 24.81 -13.75 2.15
C GLU A 29 24.46 -12.43 1.47
N TRP A 30 24.93 -11.32 2.06
CA TRP A 30 24.76 -10.00 1.49
C TRP A 30 25.88 -9.01 1.79
N TRP A 31 26.09 -8.11 0.82
CA TRP A 31 26.97 -6.95 0.91
C TRP A 31 26.11 -5.70 0.92
N TYR A 32 26.16 -4.95 2.00
CA TYR A 32 25.33 -3.77 2.19
C TYR A 32 26.19 -2.51 2.34
N VAL A 33 25.84 -1.44 1.65
CA VAL A 33 26.47 -0.14 1.82
C VAL A 33 25.40 0.93 1.99
N ASN A 34 25.67 1.91 2.85
CA ASN A 34 24.90 3.15 2.89
C ASN A 34 25.83 4.37 2.88
N THR A 35 25.29 5.53 2.52
CA THR A 35 26.04 6.77 2.52
C THR A 35 25.14 7.99 2.67
N HIS A 36 25.71 9.04 3.25
CA HIS A 36 25.17 10.39 3.27
C HIS A 36 26.14 11.33 2.56
N ILE A 37 25.66 12.05 1.56
CA ILE A 37 26.49 12.86 0.66
C ILE A 37 25.92 14.25 0.47
N TYR A 38 26.82 15.18 0.17
CA TYR A 38 26.55 16.52 -0.32
C TYR A 38 27.15 16.65 -1.71
N THR A 39 26.39 17.18 -2.65
CA THR A 39 26.87 17.52 -3.99
C THR A 39 27.46 18.93 -4.03
N GLU A 40 28.30 19.22 -5.03
CA GLU A 40 28.91 20.56 -5.21
C GLU A 40 27.89 21.70 -5.34
N ASP A 41 26.67 21.41 -5.79
CA ASP A 41 25.55 22.35 -5.89
C ASP A 41 24.61 22.34 -4.67
N GLY A 42 25.04 21.71 -3.57
CA GLY A 42 24.39 21.81 -2.26
C GLY A 42 23.19 20.90 -2.05
N ILE A 43 23.02 19.85 -2.86
CA ILE A 43 21.97 18.85 -2.65
C ILE A 43 22.50 17.82 -1.65
N GLU A 44 21.69 17.53 -0.64
CA GLU A 44 21.96 16.49 0.33
C GLU A 44 21.16 15.23 -0.01
N LEU A 45 21.84 14.09 -0.05
CA LEU A 45 21.24 12.79 -0.38
C LEU A 45 21.69 11.72 0.62
N SER A 46 20.82 10.75 0.83
CA SER A 46 21.22 9.45 1.40
C SER A 46 21.02 8.36 0.36
N LEU A 47 21.93 7.38 0.34
CA LEU A 47 21.83 6.20 -0.52
C LEU A 47 22.06 4.94 0.30
N PHE A 48 21.42 3.84 -0.11
CA PHE A 48 21.84 2.50 0.28
C PHE A 48 21.82 1.55 -0.91
N ALA A 49 22.57 0.47 -0.82
CA ALA A 49 22.58 -0.63 -1.77
C ALA A 49 22.94 -1.94 -1.07
N SER A 50 22.25 -3.01 -1.44
CA SER A 50 22.47 -4.35 -0.92
C SER A 50 22.50 -5.37 -2.07
N PHE A 51 23.55 -6.16 -2.12
CA PHE A 51 23.69 -7.29 -3.04
C PHE A 51 23.45 -8.56 -2.27
N PHE A 52 22.41 -9.31 -2.64
CA PHE A 52 22.02 -10.54 -1.97
C PHE A 52 22.30 -11.76 -2.85
N ARG A 53 22.66 -12.85 -2.20
CA ARG A 53 22.60 -14.20 -2.77
C ARG A 53 21.99 -15.17 -1.78
N ILE A 54 21.05 -15.98 -2.26
CA ILE A 54 20.38 -17.01 -1.47
C ILE A 54 20.38 -18.33 -2.23
N ILE A 55 20.70 -19.44 -1.55
CA ILE A 55 20.69 -20.76 -2.17
C ILE A 55 19.25 -21.11 -2.57
N ARG A 56 19.07 -21.57 -3.80
CA ARG A 56 17.77 -22.01 -4.35
C ARG A 56 17.71 -23.51 -4.64
N GLY A 57 18.85 -24.19 -4.53
CA GLY A 57 18.99 -25.61 -4.78
C GLY A 57 20.44 -26.00 -4.99
N ARG A 58 20.67 -27.22 -5.46
CA ARG A 58 21.98 -27.71 -5.86
C ARG A 58 21.89 -28.30 -7.26
N ASP A 59 22.94 -28.11 -8.04
CA ASP A 59 23.07 -28.76 -9.34
C ASP A 59 23.10 -30.29 -9.15
N GLU A 60 22.28 -31.00 -9.91
CA GLU A 60 22.05 -32.44 -9.70
C GLU A 60 23.32 -33.27 -9.91
N ASN A 61 24.20 -32.83 -10.82
CA ASN A 61 25.40 -33.55 -11.24
C ASN A 61 26.61 -33.20 -10.38
N THR A 62 26.86 -31.91 -10.18
CA THR A 62 28.05 -31.38 -9.50
C THR A 62 27.85 -31.22 -7.99
N LYS A 63 26.60 -31.26 -7.52
CA LYS A 63 26.18 -30.96 -6.14
C LYS A 63 26.55 -29.55 -5.66
N GLN A 64 27.02 -28.69 -6.56
CA GLN A 64 27.34 -27.30 -6.26
C GLN A 64 26.05 -26.51 -5.97
N PRO A 65 26.09 -25.56 -5.02
CA PRO A 65 24.95 -24.71 -4.71
C PRO A 65 24.58 -23.84 -5.91
N LEU A 66 23.28 -23.75 -6.21
CA LEU A 66 22.71 -22.79 -7.14
C LEU A 66 22.13 -21.66 -6.31
N TYR A 67 22.49 -20.41 -6.62
CA TYR A 67 21.96 -19.24 -5.93
C TYR A 67 20.98 -18.47 -6.81
N ALA A 68 19.99 -17.85 -6.17
CA ALA A 68 19.24 -16.72 -6.69
C ALA A 68 19.91 -15.43 -6.18
N ARG A 69 20.03 -14.42 -7.05
CA ARG A 69 20.64 -13.14 -6.71
C ARG A 69 19.60 -12.02 -6.73
N SER A 70 19.84 -10.98 -5.97
CA SER A 70 19.10 -9.72 -6.09
C SER A 70 19.95 -8.53 -5.70
N VAL A 71 19.62 -7.37 -6.25
CA VAL A 71 20.14 -6.07 -5.80
C VAL A 71 18.98 -5.24 -5.33
N THR A 72 19.09 -4.70 -4.13
CA THR A 72 18.12 -3.80 -3.51
C THR A 72 18.84 -2.48 -3.28
N TRP A 73 18.32 -1.36 -3.76
CA TRP A 73 18.96 -0.07 -3.52
C TRP A 73 17.96 1.08 -3.53
N GLY A 74 18.33 2.20 -2.93
CA GLY A 74 17.46 3.36 -2.87
C GLY A 74 18.19 4.67 -2.62
N VAL A 75 17.52 5.76 -3.01
CA VAL A 75 17.98 7.16 -2.89
C VAL A 75 16.92 7.97 -2.15
N THR A 76 17.35 8.68 -1.12
CA THR A 76 16.53 9.62 -0.34
C THR A 76 17.00 11.06 -0.61
N ASP A 77 16.15 11.84 -1.30
CA ASP A 77 16.25 13.29 -1.45
C ASP A 77 15.19 13.94 -0.54
N ALA A 78 15.56 14.13 0.72
CA ALA A 78 14.64 14.61 1.75
C ALA A 78 14.17 16.05 1.48
N ALA A 79 15.05 16.90 0.92
CA ALA A 79 14.73 18.29 0.62
C ALA A 79 13.61 18.42 -0.42
N ARG A 80 13.54 17.47 -1.37
CA ARG A 80 12.46 17.42 -2.37
C ARG A 80 11.35 16.43 -2.04
N GLY A 81 11.38 15.80 -0.86
CA GLY A 81 10.36 14.82 -0.47
C GLY A 81 10.35 13.55 -1.31
N ARG A 82 11.49 13.14 -1.87
CA ARG A 82 11.58 12.03 -2.84
C ARG A 82 12.36 10.86 -2.26
N TYR A 83 11.72 9.70 -2.19
CA TYR A 83 12.34 8.41 -1.96
C TYR A 83 12.11 7.52 -3.18
N LEU A 84 13.20 7.00 -3.75
CA LEU A 84 13.20 6.05 -4.85
C LEU A 84 13.90 4.78 -4.41
N ALA A 85 13.24 3.66 -4.56
CA ALA A 85 13.78 2.35 -4.22
C ALA A 85 13.48 1.37 -5.36
N GLU A 86 14.42 0.47 -5.63
CA GLU A 86 14.28 -0.57 -6.64
C GLU A 86 14.89 -1.86 -6.12
N THR A 87 14.23 -2.98 -6.44
CA THR A 87 14.84 -4.30 -6.37
C THR A 87 14.96 -4.87 -7.77
N VAL A 88 16.14 -5.38 -8.11
CA VAL A 88 16.34 -6.18 -9.31
C VAL A 88 16.64 -7.61 -8.89
N VAL A 89 15.89 -8.58 -9.42
CA VAL A 89 15.87 -9.97 -8.96
C VAL A 89 16.28 -10.94 -10.06
N ASP A 90 16.71 -12.12 -9.63
CA ASP A 90 17.03 -13.25 -10.49
C ASP A 90 15.86 -13.64 -11.41
N ARG A 91 16.17 -14.15 -12.60
CA ARG A 91 15.16 -14.67 -13.55
C ARG A 91 14.38 -15.87 -13.00
N SER A 92 14.90 -16.52 -11.97
CA SER A 92 14.20 -17.58 -11.24
C SER A 92 13.20 -17.06 -10.19
N ALA A 93 13.10 -15.74 -9.97
CA ALA A 93 12.17 -15.16 -9.00
C ALA A 93 10.70 -15.57 -9.22
N PRO A 94 10.16 -15.63 -10.45
CA PRO A 94 8.80 -16.14 -10.68
C PRO A 94 8.60 -17.58 -10.20
N GLU A 95 9.54 -18.48 -10.51
CA GLU A 95 9.50 -19.88 -10.10
C GLU A 95 9.56 -20.01 -8.57
N ILE A 96 10.48 -19.27 -7.92
CA ILE A 96 10.63 -19.23 -6.46
C ILE A 96 9.34 -18.69 -5.83
N GLY A 97 8.80 -17.60 -6.37
CA GLY A 97 7.55 -16.99 -5.93
C GLY A 97 6.37 -17.96 -5.99
N LEU A 98 6.23 -18.72 -7.08
CA LEU A 98 5.18 -19.74 -7.22
C LEU A 98 5.30 -20.86 -6.19
N LYS A 99 6.52 -21.30 -5.86
CA LYS A 99 6.76 -22.28 -4.78
C LYS A 99 6.38 -21.71 -3.42
N LYS A 100 6.75 -20.47 -3.12
CA LYS A 100 6.37 -19.76 -1.88
C LYS A 100 4.85 -19.60 -1.76
N LEU A 101 4.17 -19.16 -2.82
CA LEU A 101 2.72 -18.98 -2.82
C LEU A 101 1.95 -20.26 -2.48
N LYS A 102 2.40 -21.43 -2.97
CA LYS A 102 1.78 -22.73 -2.61
C LYS A 102 1.84 -23.01 -1.11
N ARG A 103 2.91 -22.59 -0.42
CA ARG A 103 3.06 -22.74 1.04
C ARG A 103 2.26 -21.72 1.83
N SER A 104 1.92 -20.59 1.21
CA SER A 104 1.12 -19.50 1.81
C SER A 104 -0.39 -19.65 1.57
N GLU A 105 -0.84 -20.69 0.84
CA GLU A 105 -2.27 -20.97 0.65
C GLU A 105 -2.97 -21.12 2.02
N GLY A 106 -4.06 -20.36 2.23
CA GLY A 106 -4.79 -20.31 3.50
C GLY A 106 -4.15 -19.47 4.61
N LYS A 107 -2.95 -18.89 4.41
CA LYS A 107 -2.32 -17.96 5.37
C LYS A 107 -2.54 -16.47 5.04
N ARG A 108 -2.74 -16.14 3.76
CA ARG A 108 -2.97 -14.78 3.26
C ARG A 108 -4.26 -14.75 2.43
N ASP A 109 -4.71 -13.55 2.05
CA ASP A 109 -5.90 -13.39 1.21
C ASP A 109 -5.76 -14.11 -0.14
N ASP A 110 -6.63 -15.09 -0.39
CA ASP A 110 -6.58 -15.95 -1.58
C ASP A 110 -6.69 -15.15 -2.89
N ARG A 111 -7.38 -14.00 -2.87
CA ARG A 111 -7.53 -13.14 -4.06
C ARG A 111 -6.21 -12.47 -4.43
N LEU A 112 -5.44 -12.05 -3.43
CA LEU A 112 -4.09 -11.49 -3.66
C LEU A 112 -3.12 -12.59 -4.11
N ILE A 113 -3.19 -13.78 -3.52
CA ILE A 113 -2.40 -14.94 -3.95
C ILE A 113 -2.72 -15.27 -5.42
N ARG A 114 -4.00 -15.29 -5.79
CA ARG A 114 -4.45 -15.55 -7.15
C ARG A 114 -3.96 -14.48 -8.12
N ALA A 115 -4.07 -13.20 -7.78
CA ALA A 115 -3.59 -12.10 -8.62
C ALA A 115 -2.08 -12.19 -8.84
N MET A 116 -1.30 -12.39 -7.78
CA MET A 116 0.15 -12.58 -7.87
C MET A 116 0.50 -13.78 -8.76
N ARG A 117 -0.21 -14.89 -8.61
CA ARG A 117 -0.02 -16.09 -9.44
C ARG A 117 -0.24 -15.81 -10.94
N GLU A 118 -1.21 -14.99 -11.31
CA GLU A 118 -1.45 -14.60 -12.71
C GLU A 118 -0.24 -13.90 -13.35
N VAL A 119 0.50 -13.09 -12.57
CA VAL A 119 1.73 -12.41 -13.05
C VAL A 119 2.92 -13.37 -13.08
N LEU A 120 3.15 -14.13 -12.01
CA LEU A 120 4.31 -15.04 -11.93
C LEU A 120 4.25 -16.16 -12.99
N LEU A 121 3.05 -16.66 -13.35
CA LEU A 121 2.87 -17.65 -14.41
C LEU A 121 3.22 -17.14 -15.81
N GLN A 122 3.39 -15.82 -15.98
CA GLN A 122 3.86 -15.21 -17.22
C GLN A 122 5.38 -14.98 -17.23
N ASP A 123 6.12 -15.59 -16.30
CA ASP A 123 7.56 -15.36 -16.07
C ASP A 123 7.87 -13.88 -15.86
N LYS A 124 7.12 -13.23 -14.97
CA LYS A 124 7.30 -11.82 -14.59
C LYS A 124 7.22 -11.64 -13.09
N VAL A 125 7.75 -10.52 -12.61
CA VAL A 125 7.52 -10.01 -11.25
C VAL A 125 6.82 -8.64 -11.35
N PRO A 126 5.95 -8.29 -10.39
CA PRO A 126 5.33 -6.99 -10.35
C PRO A 126 6.32 -5.88 -9.94
N TYR A 127 6.23 -4.72 -10.60
CA TYR A 127 6.84 -3.46 -10.17
C TYR A 127 6.47 -3.14 -8.69
N PRO A 128 7.39 -2.64 -7.85
CA PRO A 128 8.68 -1.99 -8.18
C PRO A 128 9.84 -2.92 -8.53
N ASP A 129 9.66 -4.24 -8.39
CA ASP A 129 10.73 -5.18 -8.71
C ASP A 129 10.89 -5.38 -10.21
N ARG A 130 12.13 -5.61 -10.63
CA ARG A 130 12.48 -5.91 -12.04
C ARG A 130 13.37 -7.14 -12.10
N MET A 131 13.45 -7.79 -13.24
CA MET A 131 14.32 -8.95 -13.42
C MET A 131 15.62 -8.58 -14.13
N PHE A 132 16.69 -9.30 -13.83
CA PHE A 132 17.95 -9.14 -14.55
C PHE A 132 17.81 -9.46 -16.06
N ASN A 133 18.45 -8.64 -16.88
CA ASN A 133 18.59 -8.85 -18.33
C ASN A 133 19.86 -9.63 -18.69
N ARG A 134 20.82 -9.72 -17.77
CA ARG A 134 22.09 -10.45 -17.91
C ARG A 134 22.28 -11.36 -16.71
N GLU A 135 23.05 -12.43 -16.91
CA GLU A 135 23.42 -13.31 -15.80
C GLU A 135 24.31 -12.56 -14.80
N PRO A 136 24.04 -12.66 -13.48
CA PRO A 136 24.90 -12.12 -12.44
C PRO A 136 26.32 -12.71 -12.50
N PHE A 137 27.32 -11.88 -12.26
CA PHE A 137 28.72 -12.27 -12.15
C PHE A 137 29.27 -12.00 -10.75
N GLU A 138 30.02 -12.98 -10.24
CA GLU A 138 30.67 -12.95 -8.92
C GLU A 138 32.11 -13.45 -9.08
N ALA A 139 33.09 -12.63 -8.76
CA ALA A 139 34.50 -13.03 -8.78
C ALA A 139 34.89 -13.79 -7.51
N THR A 140 35.83 -14.74 -7.63
CA THR A 140 36.27 -15.63 -6.55
C THR A 140 37.67 -15.34 -6.02
N ARG A 141 38.36 -14.32 -6.56
CA ARG A 141 39.74 -13.95 -6.18
C ARG A 141 39.85 -12.56 -5.59
N LYS A 142 38.91 -11.69 -5.94
CA LYS A 142 38.79 -10.32 -5.47
C LYS A 142 37.31 -9.99 -5.49
N LEU A 143 36.83 -9.19 -4.55
CA LEU A 143 35.41 -8.82 -4.51
C LEU A 143 35.05 -8.03 -5.78
N GLU A 144 34.20 -8.63 -6.60
CA GLU A 144 33.57 -8.00 -7.75
C GLU A 144 32.23 -8.69 -7.97
N LEU A 145 31.17 -7.93 -7.71
CA LEU A 145 29.78 -8.29 -7.97
C LEU A 145 29.30 -7.42 -9.13
N ASP A 146 28.80 -8.03 -10.19
CA ASP A 146 28.16 -7.33 -11.31
C ASP A 146 26.85 -8.04 -11.66
N TYR A 147 25.75 -7.48 -11.16
CA TYR A 147 24.40 -8.03 -11.33
C TYR A 147 23.63 -7.12 -12.30
N ASP A 148 23.72 -7.46 -13.59
CA ASP A 148 23.11 -6.69 -14.70
C ASP A 148 23.60 -5.23 -14.80
N GLY A 149 24.89 -4.99 -14.54
CA GLY A 149 25.51 -3.66 -14.57
C GLY A 149 25.41 -2.87 -13.27
N LEU A 150 24.66 -3.39 -12.28
CA LEU A 150 24.72 -2.94 -10.89
C LEU A 150 25.95 -3.57 -10.26
N CYS A 151 26.92 -2.76 -9.84
CA CYS A 151 28.26 -3.24 -9.51
C CYS A 151 28.73 -2.78 -8.13
N PHE A 152 29.33 -3.71 -7.40
CA PHE A 152 30.10 -3.44 -6.19
C PHE A 152 31.41 -4.23 -6.22
N LYS A 153 32.54 -3.54 -6.15
CA LYS A 153 33.85 -4.19 -6.25
C LYS A 153 34.93 -3.51 -5.44
N LYS A 154 35.92 -4.28 -5.00
CA LYS A 154 37.13 -3.78 -4.35
C LYS A 154 38.20 -3.42 -5.40
N LEU A 155 38.80 -2.24 -5.28
CA LEU A 155 39.88 -1.74 -6.14
C LEU A 155 41.26 -2.11 -5.57
N ASP A 156 42.32 -1.94 -6.37
CA ASP A 156 43.68 -2.38 -6.00
C ASP A 156 44.30 -1.55 -4.86
N ASP A 157 43.76 -0.36 -4.62
CA ASP A 157 44.13 0.55 -3.54
C ASP A 157 43.32 0.32 -2.25
N ASN A 158 42.57 -0.80 -2.17
CA ASN A 158 41.65 -1.16 -1.07
C ASN A 158 40.46 -0.20 -0.87
N THR A 159 40.14 0.61 -1.87
CA THR A 159 38.85 1.31 -1.93
C THR A 159 37.77 0.43 -2.57
N TYR A 160 36.51 0.80 -2.42
CA TYR A 160 35.37 0.08 -2.99
C TYR A 160 34.63 0.97 -3.98
N HIS A 161 34.29 0.42 -5.14
CA HIS A 161 33.56 1.09 -6.20
C HIS A 161 32.12 0.57 -6.23
N LEU A 162 31.18 1.47 -6.00
CA LEU A 162 29.74 1.23 -6.15
C LEU A 162 29.24 1.93 -7.41
N LYS A 163 28.57 1.19 -8.28
CA LYS A 163 27.94 1.75 -9.48
C LYS A 163 26.52 1.24 -9.62
N MET A 164 25.57 2.16 -9.56
CA MET A 164 24.14 1.89 -9.72
C MET A 164 23.53 2.79 -10.78
N PHE A 165 22.60 2.26 -11.56
CA PHE A 165 21.81 3.07 -12.47
C PHE A 165 20.46 2.41 -12.75
N GLN A 166 19.39 3.17 -12.55
CA GLN A 166 18.04 2.82 -12.95
C GLN A 166 17.59 3.72 -14.09
N ASP A 167 17.18 3.10 -15.19
CA ASP A 167 16.77 3.83 -16.38
C ASP A 167 15.41 4.54 -16.22
N HIS A 168 14.47 3.97 -15.47
CA HIS A 168 13.09 4.46 -15.36
C HIS A 168 13.01 5.88 -14.79
N HIS A 169 13.69 6.13 -13.67
CA HIS A 169 13.76 7.45 -13.04
C HIS A 169 15.01 8.26 -13.43
N LYS A 170 15.90 7.69 -14.25
CA LYS A 170 17.21 8.27 -14.61
C LYS A 170 18.00 8.67 -13.37
N VAL A 171 18.06 7.77 -12.39
CA VAL A 171 18.78 7.95 -11.12
C VAL A 171 19.88 6.91 -11.01
N GLY A 172 21.01 7.29 -10.42
CA GLY A 172 22.16 6.41 -10.27
C GLY A 172 23.28 7.01 -9.44
N CYS A 173 24.35 6.25 -9.27
CA CYS A 173 25.56 6.67 -8.59
C CYS A 173 26.80 5.96 -9.16
N ASP A 174 27.94 6.62 -9.07
CA ASP A 174 29.27 6.08 -9.39
C ASP A 174 30.20 6.61 -8.29
N LEU A 175 30.34 5.82 -7.22
CA LEU A 175 30.89 6.24 -5.93
C LEU A 175 32.08 5.38 -5.51
N ILE A 176 33.08 6.01 -4.91
CA ILE A 176 34.23 5.36 -4.28
C ILE A 176 34.13 5.51 -2.76
N PHE A 177 34.13 4.38 -2.07
CA PHE A 177 34.18 4.26 -0.62
C PHE A 177 35.61 3.94 -0.20
N LYS A 178 36.25 4.85 0.53
CA LYS A 178 37.58 4.67 1.10
C LYS A 178 37.48 4.42 2.60
N PRO A 179 37.76 3.19 3.08
CA PRO A 179 37.71 2.86 4.51
C PRO A 179 38.54 3.83 5.36
N GLN A 180 37.95 4.34 6.44
CA GLN A 180 38.63 5.19 7.43
C GLN A 180 38.83 4.45 8.76
N LYS A 181 38.04 3.39 9.00
CA LYS A 181 38.14 2.51 10.17
C LYS A 181 38.41 1.06 9.73
N ALA A 182 39.00 0.28 10.62
CA ALA A 182 39.22 -1.15 10.40
C ALA A 182 37.88 -1.91 10.46
N PRO A 183 37.76 -3.09 9.81
CA PRO A 183 36.57 -3.92 9.91
C PRO A 183 36.36 -4.41 11.35
N ILE A 184 35.15 -4.21 11.87
CA ILE A 184 34.75 -4.56 13.23
C ILE A 184 33.74 -5.70 13.20
N ARG A 185 34.02 -6.77 13.95
CA ARG A 185 33.10 -7.90 14.13
C ARG A 185 31.93 -7.51 15.02
N HIS A 186 30.72 -7.85 14.60
CA HIS A 186 29.51 -7.71 15.39
C HIS A 186 29.24 -8.97 16.24
N GLY A 187 28.31 -8.88 17.20
CA GLY A 187 27.89 -10.05 18.00
C GLY A 187 29.03 -10.70 18.79
N ALA A 188 28.95 -12.03 18.95
CA ALA A 188 29.93 -12.82 19.70
C ALA A 188 31.08 -13.28 18.78
N ASP A 189 32.15 -12.47 18.70
CA ASP A 189 33.30 -12.69 17.81
C ASP A 189 32.92 -12.84 16.32
N GLY A 190 31.95 -12.03 15.88
CA GLY A 190 31.43 -12.02 14.52
C GLY A 190 30.15 -12.84 14.36
N VAL A 191 29.77 -13.67 15.33
CA VAL A 191 28.59 -14.53 15.21
C VAL A 191 27.35 -13.83 15.76
N VAL A 192 26.30 -13.76 14.94
CA VAL A 192 24.95 -13.27 15.27
C VAL A 192 23.90 -14.32 14.91
N ALA A 193 22.71 -14.20 15.51
CA ALA A 193 21.58 -15.06 15.18
C ALA A 193 20.91 -14.57 13.88
N GLY A 194 20.76 -15.46 12.91
CA GLY A 194 20.03 -15.21 11.68
C GLY A 194 18.51 -15.27 11.86
N PRO A 195 17.73 -14.79 10.86
CA PRO A 195 16.26 -14.72 10.93
C PRO A 195 15.56 -16.08 11.10
N ASP A 196 16.18 -17.16 10.61
CA ASP A 196 15.72 -18.55 10.74
C ASP A 196 16.33 -19.26 11.97
N GLY A 197 17.02 -18.52 12.84
CA GLY A 197 17.75 -19.05 13.98
C GLY A 197 19.04 -19.79 13.62
N SER A 198 19.52 -19.67 12.38
CA SER A 198 20.87 -20.09 11.99
C SER A 198 21.95 -19.18 12.57
N GLU A 199 23.22 -19.60 12.52
CA GLU A 199 24.34 -18.71 12.81
C GLU A 199 24.73 -17.95 11.53
N MET A 200 24.94 -16.64 11.68
CA MET A 200 25.46 -15.74 10.65
C MET A 200 26.76 -15.12 11.14
N PHE A 201 27.69 -14.86 10.22
CA PHE A 201 28.88 -14.08 10.49
C PHE A 201 28.69 -12.65 9.97
N TYR A 202 28.89 -11.65 10.83
CA TYR A 202 28.65 -10.24 10.52
C TYR A 202 29.83 -9.35 10.96
N TYR A 203 30.31 -8.52 10.04
CA TYR A 203 31.23 -7.42 10.33
C TYR A 203 30.89 -6.16 9.53
N SER A 204 31.39 -5.02 10.02
CA SER A 204 31.17 -3.71 9.40
C SER A 204 32.46 -2.88 9.30
N ILE A 205 32.54 -2.05 8.26
CA ILE A 205 33.40 -0.88 8.18
C ILE A 205 32.49 0.34 8.42
N SER A 206 32.41 0.79 9.66
CA SER A 206 31.43 1.77 10.11
C SER A 206 31.64 3.19 9.55
N ARG A 207 32.79 3.45 8.91
CA ARG A 207 33.09 4.76 8.33
C ARG A 207 34.02 4.67 7.13
N CYS A 208 33.53 5.18 6.01
CA CYS A 208 34.23 5.40 4.77
C CYS A 208 34.13 6.87 4.37
N GLU A 209 35.20 7.41 3.77
CA GLU A 209 35.11 8.64 2.98
C GLU A 209 34.49 8.29 1.63
N VAL A 210 33.51 9.06 1.17
CA VAL A 210 32.78 8.79 -0.09
C VAL A 210 33.01 9.94 -1.07
N THR A 211 33.45 9.58 -2.28
CA THR A 211 33.69 10.49 -3.41
C THR A 211 33.06 9.95 -4.67
N GLY A 212 32.99 10.76 -5.74
CA GLY A 212 32.48 10.32 -7.05
C GLY A 212 31.31 11.19 -7.50
N THR A 213 30.33 10.56 -8.15
CA THR A 213 29.18 11.25 -8.76
C THR A 213 27.85 10.56 -8.46
N VAL A 214 26.79 11.35 -8.46
CA VAL A 214 25.41 10.88 -8.44
C VAL A 214 24.65 11.43 -9.62
N ILE A 215 23.66 10.67 -10.11
CA ILE A 215 22.80 11.05 -11.22
C ILE A 215 21.40 11.26 -10.65
N LEU A 216 20.88 12.48 -10.82
CA LEU A 216 19.50 12.83 -10.49
C LEU A 216 18.83 13.43 -11.71
N ASP A 217 17.68 12.89 -12.10
CA ASP A 217 16.92 13.35 -13.27
C ASP A 217 17.79 13.36 -14.56
N GLY A 218 18.67 12.36 -14.69
CA GLY A 218 19.61 12.24 -15.80
C GLY A 218 20.82 13.18 -15.76
N LEU A 219 20.94 14.02 -14.72
CA LEU A 219 22.05 14.97 -14.56
C LEU A 219 23.06 14.45 -13.52
N ALA A 220 24.31 14.28 -13.95
CA ALA A 220 25.42 13.92 -13.08
C ALA A 220 25.85 15.11 -12.22
N ARG A 221 26.11 14.86 -10.93
CA ARG A 221 26.55 15.84 -9.93
C ARG A 221 27.71 15.25 -9.15
N ASN A 222 28.78 16.02 -8.96
CA ASN A 222 29.92 15.59 -8.18
C ASN A 222 29.61 15.64 -6.68
N VAL A 223 30.12 14.67 -5.94
CA VAL A 223 30.09 14.64 -4.48
C VAL A 223 31.20 15.54 -3.94
N SER A 224 30.83 16.53 -3.13
CA SER A 224 31.78 17.43 -2.45
C SER A 224 32.16 16.92 -1.05
N LEU A 225 31.26 16.20 -0.39
CA LEU A 225 31.48 15.59 0.93
C LEU A 225 30.63 14.32 1.02
N GLY A 226 31.20 13.23 1.50
CA GLY A 226 30.47 11.99 1.68
C GLY A 226 31.03 11.15 2.81
N VAL A 227 30.13 10.57 3.59
CA VAL A 227 30.44 9.57 4.61
C VAL A 227 29.62 8.31 4.29
N GLY A 228 30.26 7.15 4.38
CA GLY A 228 29.64 5.88 4.03
C GLY A 228 29.88 4.80 5.07
N TRP A 229 29.11 3.72 4.95
CA TRP A 229 29.13 2.54 5.79
C TRP A 229 29.14 1.30 4.89
N TYR A 230 29.84 0.25 5.30
CA TYR A 230 29.85 -1.04 4.60
C TYR A 230 29.68 -2.19 5.57
N ASP A 231 28.71 -3.06 5.31
CA ASP A 231 28.43 -4.31 6.04
C ASP A 231 28.56 -5.51 5.12
N HIS A 232 29.02 -6.61 5.71
CA HIS A 232 28.98 -7.92 5.07
C HIS A 232 28.52 -8.95 6.10
N GLU A 233 27.44 -9.63 5.76
CA GLU A 233 26.87 -10.70 6.58
C GLU A 233 26.59 -11.95 5.74
N PHE A 234 26.99 -13.11 6.26
CA PHE A 234 26.92 -14.37 5.54
C PHE A 234 26.80 -15.56 6.49
N GLY A 235 26.02 -16.57 6.10
CA GLY A 235 25.81 -17.77 6.90
C GLY A 235 24.56 -18.53 6.47
N GLY A 236 23.81 -19.03 7.45
CA GLY A 236 22.55 -19.73 7.19
C GLY A 236 22.69 -21.23 6.96
N TYR A 237 23.89 -21.79 7.15
CA TYR A 237 24.12 -23.21 6.89
C TYR A 237 23.44 -24.10 7.95
N ARG A 238 22.52 -24.97 7.51
CA ARG A 238 22.05 -26.13 8.27
C ARG A 238 22.51 -27.41 7.60
N ASP A 239 23.34 -28.17 8.30
CA ASP A 239 23.83 -29.47 7.86
C ASP A 239 22.68 -30.50 7.93
N THR A 240 21.96 -30.75 6.82
CA THR A 240 21.33 -32.07 6.53
C THR A 240 20.59 -32.10 5.18
N ASP A 241 20.89 -33.10 4.36
CA ASP A 241 20.23 -33.51 3.10
C ASP A 241 18.73 -33.87 3.19
N ASN A 242 18.04 -33.60 4.30
CA ASN A 242 16.64 -33.97 4.51
C ASN A 242 15.95 -32.98 5.44
N GLN A 243 15.37 -31.91 4.89
CA GLN A 243 14.06 -31.38 5.29
C GLN A 243 13.65 -30.23 4.37
N GLU A 244 12.35 -30.16 4.09
CA GLU A 244 11.68 -28.95 3.61
C GLU A 244 12.15 -27.75 4.44
N GLU A 245 12.27 -26.55 3.85
CA GLU A 245 12.56 -25.30 4.57
C GLU A 245 11.53 -25.08 5.70
N THR A 246 11.78 -25.66 6.87
CA THR A 246 10.87 -25.74 8.01
C THR A 246 11.23 -24.64 9.01
N GLN A 247 11.03 -23.38 8.63
CA GLN A 247 10.74 -22.34 9.61
C GLN A 247 10.02 -21.17 8.95
N ASP A 248 8.84 -20.82 9.49
CA ASP A 248 8.18 -19.55 9.24
C ASP A 248 9.14 -18.44 9.70
N THR A 249 9.87 -17.83 8.76
CA THR A 249 10.60 -16.58 8.96
C THR A 249 9.67 -15.44 9.41
N ASP A 250 8.35 -15.63 9.25
CA ASP A 250 7.27 -14.76 9.72
C ASP A 250 7.21 -14.60 11.25
N LYS A 251 7.96 -15.40 12.04
CA LYS A 251 7.91 -15.36 13.51
C LYS A 251 8.91 -14.41 14.17
N VAL A 252 10.01 -14.09 13.50
CA VAL A 252 11.08 -13.26 14.06
C VAL A 252 11.17 -11.98 13.26
N SER A 253 11.32 -10.85 13.95
CA SER A 253 11.50 -9.55 13.33
C SER A 253 12.66 -8.82 13.96
N TRP A 254 13.20 -7.87 13.21
CA TRP A 254 14.41 -7.17 13.60
C TRP A 254 14.26 -5.67 13.47
N ASN A 255 14.96 -4.97 14.35
CA ASN A 255 15.37 -3.60 14.13
C ASN A 255 16.88 -3.60 13.94
N TRP A 256 17.36 -2.85 12.98
CA TRP A 256 18.78 -2.60 12.77
C TRP A 256 19.01 -1.09 12.63
N VAL A 257 20.12 -0.62 13.19
CA VAL A 257 20.48 0.80 13.27
C VAL A 257 21.97 0.93 12.97
N ALA A 258 22.32 1.79 12.03
CA ALA A 258 23.69 2.26 11.80
C ALA A 258 23.72 3.79 11.87
N VAL A 259 24.50 4.34 12.80
CA VAL A 259 24.59 5.79 13.07
C VAL A 259 26.04 6.25 13.00
N GLN A 260 26.24 7.39 12.36
CA GLN A 260 27.51 8.07 12.21
C GLN A 260 27.39 9.48 12.80
N LEU A 261 27.94 9.67 13.99
CA LEU A 261 27.91 10.94 14.70
C LEU A 261 28.98 11.90 14.14
N ALA A 262 28.72 13.19 14.29
CA ALA A 262 29.57 14.28 13.81
C ALA A 262 30.93 14.36 14.53
N ASP A 263 31.04 13.82 15.75
CA ASP A 263 32.28 13.74 16.52
C ASP A 263 33.21 12.59 16.06
N GLY A 264 32.76 11.79 15.08
CA GLY A 264 33.49 10.62 14.55
C GLY A 264 33.15 9.30 15.25
N THR A 265 32.27 9.30 16.25
CA THR A 265 31.74 8.09 16.88
C THR A 265 30.72 7.43 15.97
N ASP A 266 30.78 6.11 15.82
CA ASP A 266 29.79 5.33 15.06
C ASP A 266 29.08 4.34 15.98
N ILE A 267 27.81 4.06 15.72
CA ILE A 267 26.99 3.18 16.54
C ILE A 267 26.27 2.19 15.61
N SER A 268 26.39 0.90 15.91
CA SER A 268 25.57 -0.17 15.31
C SER A 268 24.73 -0.81 16.42
N ALA A 269 23.44 -0.98 16.19
CA ALA A 269 22.56 -1.67 17.13
C ALA A 269 21.58 -2.57 16.38
N TYR A 270 21.26 -3.72 16.97
CA TYR A 270 20.12 -4.52 16.52
C TYR A 270 19.33 -5.08 17.69
N THR A 271 18.06 -5.37 17.40
CA THR A 271 17.14 -6.06 18.31
C THR A 271 16.34 -7.06 17.52
N LEU A 272 16.36 -8.33 17.93
CA LEU A 272 15.49 -9.39 17.43
C LEU A 272 14.32 -9.58 18.40
N PHE A 273 13.12 -9.76 17.88
CA PHE A 273 11.93 -10.00 18.69
C PHE A 273 10.96 -10.97 18.02
N ASP A 274 10.24 -11.73 18.84
CA ASP A 274 9.17 -12.61 18.37
C ASP A 274 7.91 -11.77 18.05
N VAL A 275 7.37 -11.93 16.84
CA VAL A 275 6.25 -11.11 16.34
C VAL A 275 4.97 -11.34 17.13
N ALA A 276 4.72 -12.57 17.60
CA ALA A 276 3.48 -12.92 18.29
C ALA A 276 3.45 -12.42 19.74
N THR A 277 4.60 -12.40 20.41
CA THR A 277 4.72 -12.05 21.83
C THR A 277 5.30 -10.65 22.06
N GLY A 278 5.96 -10.07 21.06
CA GLY A 278 6.74 -8.83 21.17
C GLY A 278 8.00 -8.96 22.04
N HIS A 279 8.35 -10.18 22.47
CA HIS A 279 9.48 -10.41 23.37
C HIS A 279 10.81 -10.33 22.62
N THR A 280 11.76 -9.55 23.13
CA THR A 280 13.12 -9.45 22.59
C THR A 280 13.89 -10.76 22.80
N THR A 281 14.33 -11.40 21.72
CA THR A 281 15.08 -12.66 21.75
C THR A 281 16.59 -12.46 21.77
N ASP A 282 17.08 -11.40 21.12
CA ASP A 282 18.50 -11.01 21.15
C ASP A 282 18.63 -9.50 20.92
N GLN A 283 19.67 -8.89 21.46
CA GLN A 283 19.98 -7.49 21.25
C GLN A 283 21.47 -7.23 21.49
N ARG A 284 22.05 -6.33 20.69
CA ARG A 284 23.45 -5.90 20.81
C ARG A 284 23.60 -4.45 20.41
N LEU A 285 24.50 -3.76 21.10
CA LEU A 285 24.95 -2.42 20.79
C LEU A 285 26.48 -2.43 20.65
N LEU A 286 26.96 -1.83 19.57
CA LEU A 286 28.37 -1.64 19.27
C LEU A 286 28.62 -0.14 19.09
N VAL A 287 29.54 0.40 19.88
CA VAL A 287 30.03 1.78 19.76
C VAL A 287 31.46 1.73 19.25
N VAL A 288 31.73 2.38 18.12
CA VAL A 288 33.08 2.49 17.54
C VAL A 288 33.56 3.91 17.70
N LYS A 289 34.53 4.12 18.60
CA LYS A 289 35.12 5.44 18.89
C LYS A 289 35.75 6.09 17.65
N PRO A 290 36.04 7.40 17.69
CA PRO A 290 36.70 8.10 16.59
C PRO A 290 38.03 7.47 16.15
N ASP A 291 38.77 6.86 17.09
CA ASP A 291 40.04 6.16 16.83
C ASP A 291 39.86 4.73 16.29
N GLY A 292 38.62 4.25 16.15
CA GLY A 292 38.30 2.91 15.66
C GLY A 292 38.18 1.84 16.74
N GLU A 293 38.35 2.17 18.03
CA GLU A 293 38.20 1.20 19.12
C GLU A 293 36.71 0.80 19.32
N PRO A 294 36.37 -0.51 19.27
CA PRO A 294 35.00 -0.98 19.48
C PRO A 294 34.69 -1.28 20.96
N ILE A 295 33.57 -0.78 21.46
CA ILE A 295 32.97 -1.14 22.76
C ILE A 295 31.62 -1.81 22.53
N ARG A 296 31.37 -2.94 23.19
CA ARG A 296 30.15 -3.74 23.04
C ARG A 296 29.32 -3.71 24.30
N TYR A 297 28.01 -3.66 24.13
CA TYR A 297 27.02 -3.70 25.20
C TYR A 297 25.91 -4.68 24.84
N ASP A 298 25.36 -5.36 25.85
CA ASP A 298 24.33 -6.38 25.68
C ASP A 298 22.91 -5.86 25.96
N HIS A 299 22.80 -4.60 26.38
CA HIS A 299 21.55 -3.97 26.79
C HIS A 299 21.37 -2.61 26.10
N LEU A 300 20.20 -2.43 25.50
CA LEU A 300 19.75 -1.16 24.94
C LEU A 300 18.23 -1.05 25.07
N GLU A 301 17.70 0.16 24.99
CA GLU A 301 16.28 0.41 24.76
C GLU A 301 16.11 1.07 23.39
N PHE A 302 15.25 0.50 22.54
CA PHE A 302 14.92 1.09 21.25
C PHE A 302 13.41 1.17 21.10
N SER A 303 12.85 2.37 21.32
CA SER A 303 11.41 2.58 21.40
C SER A 303 10.91 3.49 20.29
N PRO A 304 9.77 3.19 19.64
CA PRO A 304 9.19 4.08 18.63
C PRO A 304 8.64 5.34 19.30
N THR A 305 8.89 6.51 18.70
CA THR A 305 8.38 7.81 19.15
C THR A 305 7.34 8.42 18.20
N ARG A 306 7.33 7.99 16.94
CA ARG A 306 6.42 8.46 15.89
C ARG A 306 5.99 7.30 15.00
N ILE A 307 4.72 7.28 14.61
CA ILE A 307 4.13 6.33 13.67
C ILE A 307 3.68 7.09 12.42
N TRP A 308 3.93 6.50 11.25
CA TRP A 308 3.43 6.93 9.96
C TRP A 308 2.74 5.75 9.27
N ARG A 309 1.66 6.03 8.54
CA ARG A 309 0.93 5.04 7.76
C ARG A 309 1.27 5.17 6.29
N SER A 310 1.67 4.06 5.66
CA SER A 310 1.87 4.01 4.22
C SER A 310 0.58 4.30 3.46
N THR A 311 0.68 5.05 2.36
CA THR A 311 -0.45 5.26 1.44
C THR A 311 -0.51 4.19 0.34
N ARG A 312 0.51 3.33 0.25
CA ARG A 312 0.62 2.26 -0.73
C ARG A 312 0.12 0.94 -0.16
N THR A 313 0.64 0.54 1.00
CA THR A 313 0.26 -0.72 1.67
C THR A 313 -0.74 -0.52 2.81
N PHE A 314 -0.87 0.71 3.33
CA PHE A 314 -1.65 1.02 4.53
C PHE A 314 -1.16 0.35 5.83
N ASN A 315 0.07 -0.17 5.83
CA ASN A 315 0.76 -0.59 7.04
C ASN A 315 1.25 0.62 7.86
N ASP A 316 1.34 0.43 9.18
CA ASP A 316 1.91 1.40 10.11
C ASP A 316 3.39 1.11 10.36
N TYR A 317 4.22 2.11 10.10
CA TYR A 317 5.66 2.06 10.31
C TYR A 317 6.09 3.14 11.29
N PRO A 318 6.92 2.79 12.28
CA PRO A 318 7.57 3.83 13.06
C PRO A 318 8.57 4.58 12.18
N THR A 319 8.56 5.91 12.30
CA THR A 319 9.47 6.82 11.59
C THR A 319 10.26 7.71 12.55
N GLY A 320 10.11 7.46 13.84
CA GLY A 320 10.91 8.09 14.89
C GLY A 320 11.18 7.07 15.99
N TRP A 321 12.36 7.16 16.59
CA TRP A 321 12.81 6.27 17.65
C TRP A 321 13.63 6.99 18.70
N ARG A 322 13.65 6.43 19.91
CA ARG A 322 14.60 6.78 20.95
C ARG A 322 15.49 5.57 21.24
N LEU A 323 16.80 5.73 21.05
CA LEU A 323 17.84 4.75 21.37
C LEU A 323 18.52 5.15 22.68
N ARG A 324 18.49 4.27 23.67
CA ARG A 324 19.14 4.48 24.98
C ARG A 324 20.03 3.31 25.37
N CYS A 325 21.12 3.63 26.04
CA CYS A 325 21.95 2.66 26.75
C CYS A 325 22.63 3.37 27.92
N ASP A 326 22.21 3.07 29.14
CA ASP A 326 22.72 3.71 30.35
C ASP A 326 24.22 3.42 30.57
N GLU A 327 24.63 2.17 30.33
CA GLU A 327 26.04 1.74 30.44
C GLU A 327 26.96 2.48 29.47
N ALA A 328 26.46 2.80 28.27
CA ALA A 328 27.15 3.58 27.25
C ALA A 328 26.92 5.10 27.38
N GLN A 329 26.05 5.53 28.29
CA GLN A 329 25.58 6.92 28.43
C GLN A 329 25.07 7.51 27.10
N ILE A 330 24.25 6.72 26.39
CA ILE A 330 23.61 7.09 25.11
C ILE A 330 22.14 7.43 25.37
N ASP A 331 21.71 8.60 24.88
CA ASP A 331 20.30 8.96 24.74
C ASP A 331 20.13 9.73 23.42
N LEU A 332 19.69 9.04 22.37
CA LEU A 332 19.58 9.56 21.01
C LEU A 332 18.14 9.47 20.51
N GLU A 333 17.69 10.54 19.87
CA GLU A 333 16.47 10.60 19.07
C GLU A 333 16.84 10.43 17.60
N LEU A 334 16.26 9.42 16.97
CA LEU A 334 16.43 9.09 15.56
C LEU A 334 15.12 9.43 14.85
N THR A 335 15.14 10.33 13.88
CA THR A 335 13.95 10.74 13.12
C THR A 335 14.14 10.48 11.64
N GLY A 336 13.23 9.73 11.02
CA GLY A 336 13.21 9.51 9.58
C GLY A 336 13.24 10.83 8.82
N ARG A 337 14.21 10.95 7.90
CA ARG A 337 14.33 12.16 7.06
C ARG A 337 13.14 12.35 6.14
N LEU A 338 12.56 11.23 5.72
CA LEU A 338 11.24 11.13 5.11
C LEU A 338 10.49 10.01 5.82
N ASP A 339 9.19 10.23 6.04
CA ASP A 339 8.33 9.20 6.60
C ASP A 339 8.17 8.03 5.62
N ASP A 340 7.94 8.32 4.34
CA ASP A 340 7.78 7.32 3.30
C ASP A 340 9.14 6.82 2.78
N GLN A 341 9.73 5.94 3.58
CA GLN A 341 10.86 5.11 3.18
C GLN A 341 10.47 3.62 3.24
N GLU A 342 9.18 3.32 3.01
CA GLU A 342 8.68 1.96 2.88
C GLU A 342 9.30 1.28 1.66
N PHE A 343 9.86 0.10 1.90
CA PHE A 343 10.47 -0.78 0.92
C PHE A 343 9.55 -1.97 0.63
N ILE A 344 9.12 -2.11 -0.63
CA ILE A 344 8.15 -3.12 -1.06
C ILE A 344 8.81 -4.02 -2.10
N THR A 345 8.90 -5.33 -1.83
CA THR A 345 9.51 -6.31 -2.75
C THR A 345 8.90 -7.71 -2.61
N VAL A 346 8.99 -8.52 -3.68
CA VAL A 346 8.57 -9.92 -3.74
C VAL A 346 9.54 -10.88 -3.04
N ILE A 347 10.80 -10.48 -2.82
CA ILE A 347 11.81 -11.38 -2.22
C ILE A 347 11.72 -11.43 -0.69
N SER A 348 11.26 -10.33 -0.08
CA SER A 348 11.07 -10.18 1.36
C SER A 348 9.68 -9.60 1.68
N PRO A 349 8.57 -10.34 1.42
CA PRO A 349 7.24 -9.90 1.80
C PRO A 349 6.96 -10.31 3.26
N PRO A 350 6.27 -9.47 4.05
CA PRO A 350 5.64 -8.21 3.67
C PRO A 350 6.62 -7.02 3.63
N ALA A 351 6.17 -5.88 3.08
CA ALA A 351 6.96 -4.65 3.02
C ALA A 351 7.49 -4.23 4.39
N PHE A 352 8.72 -3.71 4.42
CA PHE A 352 9.41 -3.25 5.62
C PHE A 352 9.85 -1.80 5.46
N TRP A 353 10.28 -1.16 6.55
CA TRP A 353 10.75 0.22 6.50
C TRP A 353 12.27 0.24 6.56
N GLU A 354 12.92 0.83 5.58
CA GLU A 354 14.37 1.05 5.57
C GLU A 354 14.65 2.46 5.08
N GLY A 355 15.27 3.28 5.93
CA GLY A 355 15.40 4.68 5.61
C GLY A 355 16.45 5.41 6.39
N SER A 356 16.90 6.53 5.80
CA SER A 356 17.82 7.44 6.44
C SER A 356 17.14 8.23 7.56
N VAL A 357 17.90 8.49 8.62
CA VAL A 357 17.47 9.23 9.81
C VAL A 357 18.40 10.40 10.14
N ASP A 358 17.81 11.45 10.68
CA ASP A 358 18.47 12.48 11.49
C ASP A 358 18.70 11.95 12.90
N VAL A 359 19.88 12.21 13.47
CA VAL A 359 20.21 11.81 14.84
C VAL A 359 20.54 13.05 15.67
N ASN A 360 19.88 13.20 16.81
CA ASN A 360 20.14 14.25 17.78
C ASN A 360 20.07 13.68 19.19
N GLY A 361 20.91 14.14 20.11
CA GLY A 361 20.83 13.71 21.51
C GLY A 361 22.13 13.91 22.27
N SER A 362 22.45 12.97 23.15
CA SER A 362 23.68 12.99 23.94
C SER A 362 24.41 11.66 23.98
N TYR A 363 25.74 11.73 23.99
CA TYR A 363 26.66 10.62 24.24
C TYR A 363 27.68 11.04 25.30
N MET A 364 27.84 10.24 26.36
CA MET A 364 28.73 10.55 27.50
C MET A 364 28.47 11.93 28.11
N GLY A 365 27.19 12.35 28.13
CA GLY A 365 26.75 13.65 28.64
C GLY A 365 27.01 14.85 27.72
N ALA A 366 27.67 14.66 26.57
CA ALA A 366 27.89 15.72 25.58
C ALA A 366 26.80 15.70 24.49
N PRO A 367 26.33 16.86 24.01
CA PRO A 367 25.39 16.91 22.90
C PRO A 367 26.05 16.44 21.61
N VAL A 368 25.35 15.58 20.86
CA VAL A 368 25.81 15.02 19.58
C VAL A 368 24.72 15.12 18.53
N THR A 369 25.15 15.20 17.27
CA THR A 369 24.29 15.13 16.08
C THR A 369 24.91 14.15 15.10
N GLY A 370 24.11 13.63 14.18
CA GLY A 370 24.60 12.69 13.17
C GLY A 370 23.56 12.30 12.14
N ARG A 371 23.97 11.34 11.32
CA ARG A 371 23.12 10.68 10.32
C ARG A 371 23.13 9.18 10.56
N GLY A 372 22.13 8.49 10.05
CA GLY A 372 22.14 7.03 10.08
C GLY A 372 21.10 6.42 9.15
N TYR A 373 21.02 5.11 9.22
CA TYR A 373 19.97 4.29 8.65
C TYR A 373 19.31 3.46 9.74
N VAL A 374 18.00 3.25 9.59
CA VAL A 374 17.22 2.30 10.39
C VAL A 374 16.51 1.36 9.43
N GLU A 375 16.58 0.07 9.73
CA GLU A 375 15.81 -0.98 9.07
C GLU A 375 14.88 -1.63 10.11
N ARG A 376 13.62 -1.86 9.72
CA ARG A 376 12.63 -2.47 10.59
C ARG A 376 11.70 -3.41 9.83
N SER A 377 11.69 -4.66 10.23
CA SER A 377 10.77 -5.68 9.73
C SER A 377 9.66 -6.03 10.75
N GLY A 378 8.67 -6.81 10.33
CA GLY A 378 7.68 -7.41 11.23
C GLY A 378 6.46 -6.60 11.62
N HIS A 379 6.35 -5.37 11.12
CA HIS A 379 5.25 -4.47 11.47
C HIS A 379 4.21 -4.46 10.36
N VAL A 380 3.28 -5.42 10.40
CA VAL A 380 2.17 -5.50 9.45
C VAL A 380 0.86 -5.56 10.20
N SER A 381 0.03 -4.56 9.94
CA SER A 381 -1.33 -4.47 10.47
C SER A 381 -2.37 -5.04 9.48
N VAL A 382 -1.99 -5.30 8.23
CA VAL A 382 -2.88 -5.73 7.15
C VAL A 382 -2.58 -7.15 6.68
N ASN A 383 -3.46 -8.11 7.01
CA ASN A 383 -3.31 -9.51 6.61
C ASN A 383 -4.37 -9.98 5.59
N SER A 384 -5.45 -9.21 5.44
CA SER A 384 -6.56 -9.46 4.52
C SER A 384 -6.99 -8.19 3.78
N LEU A 385 -7.78 -8.34 2.72
CA LEU A 385 -8.40 -7.18 2.07
C LEU A 385 -9.36 -6.42 3.01
N ASP A 386 -9.98 -7.10 3.98
CA ASP A 386 -10.85 -6.43 4.94
C ASP A 386 -10.05 -5.56 5.92
N ASP A 387 -8.90 -6.05 6.41
CA ASP A 387 -7.98 -5.24 7.23
C ASP A 387 -7.46 -4.04 6.44
N PHE A 388 -7.09 -4.26 5.17
CA PHE A 388 -6.63 -3.22 4.26
C PHE A 388 -7.67 -2.10 4.13
N PHE A 389 -8.92 -2.44 3.79
CA PHE A 389 -9.99 -1.44 3.67
C PHE A 389 -10.38 -0.82 5.01
N GLY A 390 -10.15 -1.51 6.13
CA GLY A 390 -10.22 -0.94 7.48
C GLY A 390 -9.22 0.20 7.67
N ALA A 391 -7.95 -0.05 7.36
CA ALA A 391 -6.86 0.92 7.44
C ALA A 391 -7.04 2.10 6.46
N VAL A 392 -7.48 1.82 5.23
CA VAL A 392 -7.91 2.87 4.28
C VAL A 392 -9.01 3.73 4.90
N GLY A 393 -10.02 3.10 5.51
CA GLY A 393 -11.14 3.82 6.11
C GLY A 393 -10.74 4.72 7.28
N GLU A 394 -9.72 4.33 8.06
CA GLU A 394 -9.13 5.20 9.08
C GLU A 394 -8.49 6.45 8.46
N GLU A 395 -7.70 6.30 7.39
CA GLU A 395 -7.06 7.45 6.73
C GLU A 395 -8.07 8.34 6.00
N VAL A 396 -9.13 7.75 5.42
CA VAL A 396 -10.27 8.52 4.88
C VAL A 396 -10.90 9.39 5.95
N ARG A 397 -11.19 8.83 7.14
CA ARG A 397 -11.74 9.60 8.26
C ARG A 397 -10.77 10.68 8.73
N ALA A 398 -9.47 10.37 8.82
CA ALA A 398 -8.46 11.36 9.15
C ALA A 398 -8.45 12.52 8.14
N SER A 399 -8.52 12.22 6.85
CA SER A 399 -8.59 13.23 5.79
C SER A 399 -9.86 14.09 5.88
N VAL A 400 -11.04 13.49 6.14
CA VAL A 400 -12.29 14.24 6.34
C VAL A 400 -12.19 15.14 7.59
N ARG A 401 -11.59 14.65 8.69
CA ARG A 401 -11.41 15.44 9.92
C ARG A 401 -10.47 16.62 9.74
N ARG A 402 -9.44 16.49 8.89
CA ARG A 402 -8.57 17.61 8.51
C ARG A 402 -9.32 18.67 7.71
N LEU A 403 -10.25 18.26 6.83
CA LEU A 403 -11.07 19.21 6.06
C LEU A 403 -12.20 19.84 6.89
N LEU A 404 -12.78 19.10 7.83
CA LEU A 404 -13.90 19.52 8.68
C LEU A 404 -13.58 19.30 10.17
N PRO A 405 -12.61 20.03 10.74
CA PRO A 405 -12.29 19.92 12.16
C PRO A 405 -13.44 20.46 13.02
N PHE A 406 -13.54 19.98 14.26
CA PHE A 406 -14.53 20.48 15.22
C PHE A 406 -14.08 21.72 15.98
N ASP A 407 -12.79 22.02 15.91
CA ASP A 407 -12.17 23.23 16.44
C ASP A 407 -11.31 23.87 15.35
N PRO A 408 -11.93 24.39 14.26
CA PRO A 408 -11.19 24.99 13.17
C PRO A 408 -10.57 26.32 13.61
N THR A 409 -9.37 26.58 13.13
CA THR A 409 -8.80 27.92 13.08
C THR A 409 -9.62 28.82 12.13
N PHE A 410 -9.49 30.14 12.28
CA PHE A 410 -10.14 31.09 11.37
C PHE A 410 -9.73 30.87 9.90
N GLU A 411 -8.46 30.50 9.66
CA GLU A 411 -7.95 30.24 8.31
C GLU A 411 -8.58 29.00 7.68
N GLU A 412 -8.77 27.93 8.45
CA GLU A 412 -9.46 26.73 7.98
C GLU A 412 -10.93 27.02 7.65
N VAL A 413 -11.62 27.82 8.47
CA VAL A 413 -12.98 28.27 8.15
C VAL A 413 -13.01 29.13 6.88
N ARG A 414 -12.05 30.05 6.74
CA ARG A 414 -11.92 30.90 5.53
C ARG A 414 -11.72 30.03 4.29
N ASP A 415 -10.84 29.05 4.34
CA ASP A 415 -10.53 28.21 3.18
C ASP A 415 -11.67 27.22 2.86
N LEU A 416 -12.49 26.87 3.86
CA LEU A 416 -13.72 26.10 3.65
C LEU A 416 -14.82 26.92 2.95
N VAL A 417 -15.02 28.18 3.35
CA VAL A 417 -16.17 29.01 2.93
C VAL A 417 -15.83 29.95 1.78
N ALA A 418 -14.59 30.41 1.67
CA ALA A 418 -14.18 31.51 0.82
C ALA A 418 -12.82 31.25 0.14
N GLY A 419 -12.31 32.28 -0.55
CA GLY A 419 -10.97 32.29 -1.12
C GLY A 419 -10.13 33.41 -0.52
N LYS A 420 -8.82 33.38 -0.74
CA LYS A 420 -7.90 34.46 -0.35
C LYS A 420 -8.41 35.82 -0.85
N GLY A 421 -8.41 36.83 0.02
CA GLY A 421 -8.90 38.18 -0.28
C GLY A 421 -10.41 38.35 -0.13
N ARG A 422 -11.13 37.37 0.42
CA ARG A 422 -12.58 37.42 0.72
C ARG A 422 -12.88 37.07 2.17
N GLU A 423 -11.96 37.41 3.07
CA GLU A 423 -12.04 37.13 4.50
C GLU A 423 -13.29 37.76 5.13
N TYR A 424 -13.74 38.91 4.60
CA TYR A 424 -14.94 39.62 5.04
C TYR A 424 -16.24 38.81 4.90
N TYR A 425 -16.25 37.69 4.17
CA TYR A 425 -17.39 36.76 4.17
C TYR A 425 -17.61 36.10 5.55
N LEU A 426 -16.60 36.14 6.42
CA LEU A 426 -16.68 35.63 7.79
C LEU A 426 -17.03 36.70 8.82
N ASP A 427 -17.24 37.96 8.41
CA ASP A 427 -17.60 39.03 9.33
C ASP A 427 -18.93 38.72 10.02
N GLY A 428 -18.89 38.52 11.35
CA GLY A 428 -20.05 38.16 12.16
C GLY A 428 -20.42 36.67 12.14
N VAL A 429 -19.61 35.80 11.52
CA VAL A 429 -19.84 34.34 11.56
C VAL A 429 -19.43 33.78 12.93
N ASP A 430 -20.38 33.17 13.63
CA ASP A 430 -20.09 32.31 14.78
C ASP A 430 -19.53 30.97 14.29
N ILE A 431 -18.21 30.78 14.44
CA ILE A 431 -17.51 29.54 14.05
C ILE A 431 -18.13 28.33 14.75
N ALA A 432 -18.52 28.45 16.01
CA ALA A 432 -19.12 27.33 16.74
C ALA A 432 -20.49 26.99 16.17
N GLN A 433 -21.26 27.99 15.70
CA GLN A 433 -22.51 27.75 14.98
C GLN A 433 -22.27 27.03 13.66
N LEU A 434 -21.29 27.48 12.85
CA LEU A 434 -20.95 26.83 11.58
C LEU A 434 -20.54 25.37 11.78
N VAL A 435 -19.72 25.07 12.78
CA VAL A 435 -19.34 23.70 13.12
C VAL A 435 -20.58 22.87 13.50
N ARG A 436 -21.49 23.42 14.31
CA ARG A 436 -22.72 22.73 14.72
C ARG A 436 -23.67 22.45 13.56
N THR A 437 -23.77 23.34 12.56
CA THR A 437 -24.78 23.27 11.50
C THR A 437 -24.27 22.72 10.17
N LEU A 438 -22.96 22.62 9.97
CA LEU A 438 -22.35 22.08 8.75
C LEU A 438 -21.42 20.89 9.05
N ALA A 439 -20.37 21.10 9.84
CA ALA A 439 -19.35 20.07 10.05
C ALA A 439 -19.89 18.85 10.82
N LYS A 440 -20.65 19.06 11.90
CA LYS A 440 -21.25 17.97 12.70
C LYS A 440 -22.23 17.11 11.88
N PRO A 441 -23.21 17.66 11.14
CA PRO A 441 -24.09 16.86 10.30
C PRO A 441 -23.39 16.00 9.24
N VAL A 442 -22.34 16.52 8.59
CA VAL A 442 -21.52 15.73 7.64
C VAL A 442 -20.79 14.63 8.39
N ARG A 443 -20.11 15.00 9.48
CA ARG A 443 -19.27 14.07 10.25
C ARG A 443 -20.06 13.00 10.98
N GLU A 444 -21.34 13.22 11.25
CA GLU A 444 -22.27 12.23 11.81
C GLU A 444 -22.21 10.90 11.06
N ILE A 445 -22.11 10.94 9.72
CA ILE A 445 -22.11 9.75 8.87
C ILE A 445 -20.68 9.33 8.51
N THR A 446 -19.76 10.27 8.27
CA THR A 446 -18.38 9.92 7.91
C THR A 446 -17.63 9.28 9.08
N ASP A 447 -17.82 9.76 10.32
CA ASP A 447 -17.11 9.25 11.50
C ASP A 447 -17.58 7.83 11.91
N ARG A 448 -18.79 7.40 11.51
CA ARG A 448 -19.27 6.02 11.66
C ARG A 448 -18.53 5.01 10.76
N GLY A 449 -17.71 5.51 9.83
CA GLY A 449 -16.88 4.70 8.95
C GLY A 449 -17.65 4.07 7.79
N GLY A 450 -16.90 3.55 6.83
CA GLY A 450 -17.43 2.93 5.63
C GLY A 450 -16.39 2.07 4.96
N LYS A 451 -16.79 1.39 3.90
CA LYS A 451 -15.93 0.44 3.16
C LYS A 451 -14.76 1.12 2.43
N SER A 452 -14.86 2.44 2.20
CA SER A 452 -13.75 3.31 1.73
C SER A 452 -13.08 2.92 0.42
N TRP A 453 -13.61 1.93 -0.31
CA TRP A 453 -13.01 1.43 -1.55
C TRP A 453 -13.00 2.46 -2.68
N ARG A 454 -13.98 3.39 -2.72
CA ARG A 454 -14.00 4.49 -3.70
C ARG A 454 -12.86 5.47 -3.46
N SER A 455 -12.53 5.72 -2.19
CA SER A 455 -11.38 6.54 -1.80
C SER A 455 -10.08 5.84 -2.17
N TYR A 456 -9.94 4.56 -1.85
CA TYR A 456 -8.79 3.77 -2.29
C TYR A 456 -8.64 3.78 -3.82
N ALA A 457 -9.73 3.58 -4.56
CA ALA A 457 -9.72 3.57 -6.03
C ALA A 457 -9.16 4.88 -6.61
N ALA A 458 -9.60 6.03 -6.10
CA ALA A 458 -9.11 7.33 -6.54
C ALA A 458 -7.59 7.49 -6.31
N LEU A 459 -7.04 6.87 -5.28
CA LEU A 459 -5.63 6.95 -4.94
C LEU A 459 -4.79 5.92 -5.71
N ALA A 460 -5.20 4.65 -5.68
CA ALA A 460 -4.48 3.54 -6.30
C ALA A 460 -4.37 3.67 -7.82
N CYS A 461 -5.37 4.26 -8.48
CA CYS A 461 -5.32 4.48 -9.92
C CYS A 461 -4.23 5.47 -10.35
N CYS A 462 -3.75 6.33 -9.44
CA CYS A 462 -2.56 7.14 -9.66
C CYS A 462 -1.31 6.26 -9.79
N ASP A 463 -1.11 5.32 -8.86
CA ASP A 463 0.07 4.44 -8.87
C ASP A 463 0.03 3.42 -10.01
N VAL A 464 -1.15 2.92 -10.37
CA VAL A 464 -1.35 1.95 -11.47
C VAL A 464 -0.86 2.46 -12.83
N VAL A 465 -0.89 3.77 -13.04
CA VAL A 465 -0.41 4.41 -14.27
C VAL A 465 1.02 4.98 -14.15
N GLY A 466 1.71 4.71 -13.04
CA GLY A 466 3.08 5.17 -12.78
C GLY A 466 3.20 6.51 -12.06
N GLY A 467 2.09 7.04 -11.55
CA GLY A 467 2.07 8.24 -10.71
C GLY A 467 2.53 8.00 -9.28
N ASP A 468 2.43 9.04 -8.46
CA ASP A 468 2.80 9.00 -7.05
C ASP A 468 1.63 9.42 -6.16
N SER A 469 0.91 8.43 -5.64
CA SER A 469 -0.25 8.64 -4.80
C SER A 469 0.04 9.35 -3.47
N ARG A 470 1.28 9.35 -2.99
CA ARG A 470 1.68 9.95 -1.70
C ARG A 470 1.35 11.44 -1.64
N ARG A 471 1.45 12.11 -2.78
CA ARG A 471 1.12 13.54 -2.95
C ARG A 471 -0.38 13.84 -2.85
N TYR A 472 -1.21 12.81 -2.96
CA TYR A 472 -2.66 12.91 -3.09
C TYR A 472 -3.43 12.24 -1.94
N VAL A 473 -2.78 11.92 -0.81
CA VAL A 473 -3.46 11.30 0.35
C VAL A 473 -4.68 12.09 0.84
N HIS A 474 -4.63 13.42 0.76
CA HIS A 474 -5.75 14.29 1.12
C HIS A 474 -6.98 14.06 0.23
N TRP A 475 -6.82 13.56 -0.99
CA TRP A 475 -7.94 13.24 -1.90
C TRP A 475 -8.81 12.10 -1.40
N LEU A 476 -8.35 11.29 -0.44
CA LEU A 476 -9.16 10.22 0.17
C LEU A 476 -10.50 10.72 0.74
N ALA A 477 -10.57 11.98 1.15
CA ALA A 477 -11.82 12.60 1.62
C ALA A 477 -12.80 12.92 0.48
N MET A 478 -12.33 13.19 -0.74
CA MET A 478 -13.18 13.65 -1.85
C MET A 478 -14.22 12.58 -2.27
N PRO A 479 -13.83 11.31 -2.55
CA PRO A 479 -14.79 10.24 -2.83
C PRO A 479 -15.77 9.97 -1.69
N GLU A 480 -15.29 10.01 -0.45
CA GLU A 480 -16.14 9.75 0.73
C GLU A 480 -17.14 10.88 0.93
N LEU A 481 -16.75 12.15 0.76
CA LEU A 481 -17.67 13.28 0.86
C LEU A 481 -18.70 13.24 -0.27
N MET A 482 -18.30 12.96 -1.52
CA MET A 482 -19.25 12.79 -2.61
C MET A 482 -20.29 11.70 -2.27
N HIS A 483 -19.82 10.55 -1.79
CA HIS A 483 -20.68 9.42 -1.45
C HIS A 483 -21.56 9.69 -0.23
N VAL A 484 -21.01 10.21 0.86
CA VAL A 484 -21.77 10.52 2.08
C VAL A 484 -22.73 11.67 1.85
N GLY A 485 -22.36 12.66 1.04
CA GLY A 485 -23.27 13.71 0.57
C GLY A 485 -24.50 13.13 -0.12
N SER A 486 -24.31 12.17 -1.05
CA SER A 486 -25.43 11.48 -1.68
C SER A 486 -26.23 10.65 -0.70
N LEU A 487 -25.60 9.94 0.24
CA LEU A 487 -26.33 9.14 1.25
C LEU A 487 -27.20 10.01 2.16
N ILE A 488 -26.70 11.16 2.61
CA ILE A 488 -27.47 12.06 3.49
C ILE A 488 -28.72 12.58 2.77
N VAL A 489 -28.61 12.94 1.49
CA VAL A 489 -29.74 13.43 0.68
C VAL A 489 -30.71 12.29 0.34
N ASP A 490 -30.19 11.14 -0.07
CA ASP A 490 -30.94 9.90 -0.35
C ASP A 490 -31.73 9.44 0.89
N ASP A 491 -31.13 9.47 2.08
CA ASP A 491 -31.79 9.12 3.33
C ASP A 491 -33.04 9.99 3.60
N VAL A 492 -33.02 11.28 3.21
CA VAL A 492 -34.18 12.17 3.31
C VAL A 492 -35.25 11.80 2.28
N GLN A 493 -34.84 11.53 1.04
CA GLN A 493 -35.74 11.17 -0.06
C GLN A 493 -36.48 9.86 0.24
N ASP A 494 -35.77 8.88 0.78
CA ASP A 494 -36.27 7.54 1.08
C ASP A 494 -36.90 7.45 2.48
N LYS A 495 -36.79 8.50 3.31
CA LYS A 495 -37.21 8.51 4.72
C LYS A 495 -36.57 7.38 5.54
N SER A 496 -35.29 7.13 5.28
CA SER A 496 -34.52 6.08 5.95
C SER A 496 -34.29 6.42 7.43
N GLU A 497 -34.46 5.44 8.32
CA GLU A 497 -34.28 5.66 9.77
C GLU A 497 -32.84 5.41 10.23
N ILE A 498 -32.15 4.45 9.62
CA ILE A 498 -30.83 3.97 10.07
C ILE A 498 -29.81 4.00 8.92
N ARG A 499 -28.62 4.53 9.20
CA ARG A 499 -27.46 4.52 8.31
C ARG A 499 -26.17 4.23 9.08
N ARG A 500 -25.40 3.25 8.59
CA ARG A 500 -24.12 2.82 9.19
C ARG A 500 -24.25 2.52 10.70
N GLY A 501 -25.34 1.84 11.08
CA GLY A 501 -25.60 1.40 12.46
C GLY A 501 -26.18 2.45 13.42
N GLY A 502 -26.47 3.68 12.96
CA GLY A 502 -27.08 4.72 13.79
C GLY A 502 -28.18 5.53 13.07
N PRO A 503 -28.86 6.46 13.74
CA PRO A 503 -29.93 7.26 13.15
C PRO A 503 -29.43 8.13 11.99
N THR A 504 -30.24 8.33 10.97
CA THR A 504 -29.91 9.19 9.81
C THR A 504 -29.79 10.67 10.20
N THR A 505 -29.03 11.45 9.41
CA THR A 505 -28.73 12.85 9.71
C THR A 505 -29.99 13.70 9.85
N HIS A 506 -31.05 13.44 9.08
CA HIS A 506 -32.29 14.22 9.16
C HIS A 506 -33.11 13.94 10.41
N LEU A 507 -32.97 12.76 11.03
CA LEU A 507 -33.57 12.46 12.33
C LEU A 507 -32.81 13.15 13.47
N VAL A 508 -31.49 13.33 13.33
CA VAL A 508 -30.65 13.96 14.36
C VAL A 508 -30.68 15.50 14.28
N TYR A 509 -30.58 16.06 13.07
CA TYR A 509 -30.39 17.50 12.84
C TYR A 509 -31.57 18.17 12.12
N GLY A 510 -32.59 17.42 11.71
CA GLY A 510 -33.71 17.91 10.92
C GLY A 510 -33.43 17.93 9.40
N GLU A 511 -34.48 17.80 8.60
CA GLU A 511 -34.39 17.77 7.14
C GLU A 511 -33.65 18.96 6.52
N PRO A 512 -33.89 20.25 6.92
CA PRO A 512 -33.22 21.38 6.28
C PRO A 512 -31.69 21.33 6.42
N LEU A 513 -31.19 20.97 7.61
CA LEU A 513 -29.75 20.86 7.85
C LEU A 513 -29.16 19.63 7.16
N ALA A 514 -29.89 18.51 7.13
CA ALA A 514 -29.44 17.31 6.42
C ALA A 514 -29.29 17.58 4.92
N ILE A 515 -30.28 18.19 4.27
CA ILE A 515 -30.23 18.55 2.85
C ILE A 515 -29.05 19.50 2.58
N ASN A 516 -28.90 20.55 3.41
CA ASN A 516 -27.81 21.52 3.25
C ASN A 516 -26.43 20.89 3.44
N ALA A 517 -26.24 20.08 4.48
CA ALA A 517 -24.98 19.40 4.75
C ALA A 517 -24.63 18.37 3.67
N GLY A 518 -25.60 17.56 3.24
CA GLY A 518 -25.43 16.55 2.20
C GLY A 518 -25.05 17.17 0.86
N THR A 519 -25.72 18.26 0.46
CA THR A 519 -25.39 19.00 -0.77
C THR A 519 -24.06 19.75 -0.67
N ALA A 520 -23.70 20.29 0.50
CA ALA A 520 -22.42 20.95 0.71
C ALA A 520 -21.22 20.03 0.41
N CYS A 521 -21.32 18.74 0.72
CA CYS A 521 -20.28 17.75 0.42
C CYS A 521 -19.89 17.68 -1.07
N TYR A 522 -20.82 17.97 -1.99
CA TYR A 522 -20.53 17.99 -3.43
C TYR A 522 -19.59 19.12 -3.84
N PHE A 523 -19.47 20.16 -3.02
CA PHE A 523 -18.60 21.29 -3.29
C PHE A 523 -17.28 21.18 -2.53
N MET A 524 -17.26 20.48 -1.38
CA MET A 524 -16.06 20.32 -0.55
C MET A 524 -14.92 19.59 -1.28
N GLY A 525 -15.24 18.67 -2.20
CA GLY A 525 -14.24 17.98 -3.02
C GLY A 525 -13.35 18.92 -3.83
N GLN A 526 -13.88 20.08 -4.25
CA GLN A 526 -13.11 21.11 -4.96
C GLN A 526 -11.91 21.61 -4.14
N ASN A 527 -12.05 21.76 -2.83
CA ASN A 527 -10.96 22.26 -1.99
C ASN A 527 -9.76 21.30 -1.97
N LEU A 528 -10.01 20.00 -2.14
CA LEU A 528 -8.98 18.98 -2.22
C LEU A 528 -8.27 18.97 -3.59
N LEU A 529 -8.91 19.48 -4.64
CA LEU A 529 -8.30 19.63 -5.98
C LEU A 529 -7.38 20.86 -6.08
N ARG A 530 -7.32 21.72 -5.06
CA ARG A 530 -6.46 22.91 -5.01
C ARG A 530 -5.03 22.53 -4.63
N SER A 531 -4.41 21.64 -5.41
CA SER A 531 -3.03 21.20 -5.23
C SER A 531 -2.07 21.92 -6.19
N SER A 532 -0.85 22.25 -5.74
CA SER A 532 0.24 22.71 -6.61
C SER A 532 0.77 21.61 -7.52
N ASP A 533 0.49 20.35 -7.20
CA ASP A 533 1.08 19.19 -7.87
C ASP A 533 0.36 18.81 -9.17
N VAL A 534 -0.80 19.43 -9.43
CA VAL A 534 -1.62 19.20 -10.61
C VAL A 534 -1.58 20.44 -11.52
N SER A 535 -1.31 20.23 -12.80
CA SER A 535 -1.31 21.29 -13.81
C SER A 535 -2.69 21.96 -13.94
N ASP A 536 -2.76 23.20 -14.41
CA ASP A 536 -4.05 23.88 -14.59
C ASP A 536 -4.94 23.18 -15.63
N ALA A 537 -4.33 22.58 -16.66
CA ALA A 537 -5.03 21.78 -17.65
C ALA A 537 -5.64 20.51 -17.02
N ASP A 538 -4.86 19.81 -16.20
CA ASP A 538 -5.35 18.60 -15.50
C ASP A 538 -6.39 18.96 -14.45
N LYS A 539 -6.25 20.08 -13.72
CA LYS A 539 -7.30 20.57 -12.81
C LYS A 539 -8.61 20.79 -13.53
N LEU A 540 -8.60 21.47 -14.69
CA LEU A 540 -9.81 21.68 -15.49
C LEU A 540 -10.44 20.35 -15.90
N ARG A 541 -9.62 19.39 -16.35
CA ARG A 541 -10.07 18.04 -16.70
C ARG A 541 -10.70 17.32 -15.51
N LEU A 542 -10.06 17.37 -14.34
CA LEU A 542 -10.58 16.78 -13.09
C LEU A 542 -11.93 17.38 -12.69
N TYR A 543 -12.11 18.70 -12.83
CA TYR A 543 -13.41 19.34 -12.61
C TYR A 543 -14.49 18.82 -13.57
N HIS A 544 -14.17 18.67 -14.86
CA HIS A 544 -15.12 18.13 -15.82
C HIS A 544 -15.58 16.72 -15.44
N ILE A 545 -14.64 15.83 -15.10
CA ILE A 545 -14.91 14.45 -14.67
C ILE A 545 -15.75 14.45 -13.38
N TYR A 546 -15.38 15.28 -12.40
CA TYR A 546 -16.08 15.36 -11.12
C TYR A 546 -17.54 15.83 -11.27
N PHE A 547 -17.78 16.89 -12.04
CA PHE A 547 -19.14 17.38 -12.27
C PHE A 547 -19.96 16.45 -13.18
N GLU A 548 -19.33 15.73 -14.09
CA GLU A 548 -19.99 14.67 -14.86
C GLU A 548 -20.49 13.55 -13.95
N ALA A 549 -19.67 13.10 -13.00
CA ALA A 549 -20.05 12.12 -11.99
C ALA A 549 -21.27 12.56 -11.18
N LEU A 550 -21.28 13.83 -10.73
CA LEU A 550 -22.41 14.38 -9.97
C LEU A 550 -23.70 14.43 -10.81
N ARG A 551 -23.62 14.88 -12.07
CA ARG A 551 -24.78 14.90 -12.98
C ARG A 551 -25.31 13.49 -13.25
N ALA A 552 -24.42 12.55 -13.56
CA ALA A 552 -24.79 11.15 -13.80
C ALA A 552 -25.44 10.53 -12.56
N GLY A 553 -24.84 10.70 -11.38
CA GLY A 553 -25.36 10.19 -10.11
C GLY A 553 -26.77 10.71 -9.80
N HIS A 554 -27.00 12.01 -9.98
CA HIS A 554 -28.33 12.60 -9.76
C HIS A 554 -29.35 12.19 -10.82
N ALA A 555 -28.94 12.02 -12.09
CA ALA A 555 -29.82 11.47 -13.12
C ALA A 555 -30.23 10.03 -12.78
N GLY A 556 -29.28 9.21 -12.34
CA GLY A 556 -29.55 7.85 -11.85
C GLY A 556 -30.49 7.85 -10.65
N GLN A 557 -30.28 8.74 -9.68
CA GLN A 557 -31.16 8.90 -8.51
C GLN A 557 -32.58 9.30 -8.92
N ALA A 558 -32.74 10.26 -9.84
CA ALA A 558 -34.05 10.68 -10.30
C ALA A 558 -34.83 9.53 -10.95
N LEU A 559 -34.15 8.72 -11.77
CA LEU A 559 -34.74 7.53 -12.39
C LEU A 559 -35.05 6.43 -11.37
N ASP A 560 -34.21 6.25 -10.33
CA ASP A 560 -34.47 5.27 -9.26
C ASP A 560 -35.70 5.66 -8.42
N ILE A 561 -35.90 6.95 -8.15
CA ILE A 561 -37.06 7.49 -7.43
C ILE A 561 -38.35 7.30 -8.24
N ASP A 562 -38.32 7.60 -9.54
CA ASP A 562 -39.48 7.39 -10.43
C ASP A 562 -39.79 5.88 -10.61
N GLY A 563 -38.73 5.07 -10.66
CA GLY A 563 -38.80 3.63 -10.77
C GLY A 563 -39.04 3.16 -12.21
N VAL A 564 -39.49 1.91 -12.34
CA VAL A 564 -39.66 1.22 -13.64
C VAL A 564 -41.04 0.57 -13.79
N ALA A 565 -42.00 0.99 -12.97
CA ALA A 565 -43.31 0.34 -12.85
C ALA A 565 -44.12 0.36 -14.16
N ASP A 566 -43.91 1.36 -15.02
CA ASP A 566 -44.54 1.47 -16.34
C ASP A 566 -44.10 0.35 -17.31
N ALA A 567 -42.88 -0.15 -17.17
CA ALA A 567 -42.31 -1.21 -18.01
C ALA A 567 -42.63 -2.63 -17.53
N VAL A 568 -43.09 -2.80 -16.29
CA VAL A 568 -43.32 -4.13 -15.68
C VAL A 568 -44.49 -4.91 -16.33
N PRO A 569 -45.67 -4.31 -16.63
CA PRO A 569 -46.80 -5.04 -17.19
C PRO A 569 -46.45 -5.82 -18.46
N HIS A 570 -45.64 -5.22 -19.35
CA HIS A 570 -45.19 -5.89 -20.57
C HIS A 570 -44.39 -7.16 -20.26
N ALA A 571 -43.44 -7.08 -19.32
CA ALA A 571 -42.63 -8.23 -18.91
C ALA A 571 -43.48 -9.33 -18.26
N VAL A 572 -44.46 -8.96 -17.45
CA VAL A 572 -45.37 -9.91 -16.79
C VAL A 572 -46.30 -10.61 -17.79
N GLU A 573 -46.83 -9.88 -18.77
CA GLU A 573 -47.73 -10.42 -19.79
C GLU A 573 -47.02 -11.30 -20.80
N THR A 574 -45.89 -10.84 -21.34
CA THR A 574 -45.19 -11.49 -22.45
C THR A 574 -44.12 -12.47 -21.98
N GLY A 575 -43.46 -12.20 -20.86
CA GLY A 575 -42.22 -12.87 -20.46
C GLY A 575 -40.97 -12.30 -21.08
N ASP A 576 -41.06 -11.19 -21.78
CA ASP A 576 -39.89 -10.44 -22.25
C ASP A 576 -39.56 -9.32 -21.26
N GLY A 577 -38.61 -9.59 -20.36
CA GLY A 577 -38.09 -8.60 -19.42
C GLY A 577 -36.95 -7.74 -19.97
N SER A 578 -36.56 -7.86 -21.25
CA SER A 578 -35.31 -7.28 -21.76
C SER A 578 -35.24 -5.75 -21.65
N GLU A 579 -36.34 -5.05 -21.91
CA GLU A 579 -36.41 -3.59 -21.73
C GLU A 579 -36.35 -3.18 -20.25
N LEU A 580 -37.04 -3.92 -19.38
CA LEU A 580 -37.02 -3.71 -17.95
C LEU A 580 -35.60 -3.89 -17.38
N GLU A 581 -34.91 -4.96 -17.78
CA GLU A 581 -33.52 -5.22 -17.40
C GLU A 581 -32.59 -4.08 -17.88
N LYS A 582 -32.74 -3.60 -19.12
CA LYS A 582 -31.95 -2.47 -19.65
C LYS A 582 -32.15 -1.19 -18.84
N ARG A 583 -33.38 -0.87 -18.44
CA ARG A 583 -33.68 0.33 -17.63
C ARG A 583 -33.06 0.25 -16.25
N ILE A 584 -33.18 -0.90 -15.57
CA ILE A 584 -32.56 -1.13 -14.26
C ILE A 584 -31.03 -1.02 -14.36
N ILE A 585 -30.42 -1.66 -15.36
CA ILE A 585 -28.97 -1.55 -15.60
C ILE A 585 -28.55 -0.09 -15.88
N ALA A 586 -29.37 0.69 -16.60
CA ALA A 586 -29.09 2.10 -16.84
C ALA A 586 -29.13 2.93 -15.54
N ILE A 587 -30.08 2.66 -14.65
CA ILE A 587 -30.14 3.27 -13.31
C ILE A 587 -28.87 2.95 -12.52
N HIS A 588 -28.50 1.67 -12.43
CA HIS A 588 -27.29 1.23 -11.71
C HIS A 588 -26.02 1.86 -12.31
N ARG A 589 -25.98 1.97 -13.64
CA ARG A 589 -24.86 2.60 -14.35
C ARG A 589 -24.73 4.07 -13.98
N LEU A 590 -25.82 4.83 -13.99
CA LEU A 590 -25.80 6.26 -13.71
C LEU A 590 -25.60 6.56 -12.22
N LYS A 591 -26.33 5.88 -11.34
CA LYS A 591 -26.32 6.12 -9.89
C LYS A 591 -25.01 5.68 -9.23
N THR A 592 -24.41 4.58 -9.69
CA THR A 592 -23.28 3.94 -8.98
C THR A 592 -22.04 3.76 -9.85
N ALA A 593 -22.17 3.22 -11.06
CA ALA A 593 -21.02 2.90 -11.91
C ALA A 593 -20.27 4.14 -12.42
N ALA A 594 -21.00 5.13 -12.93
CA ALA A 594 -20.42 6.35 -13.48
C ALA A 594 -19.62 7.14 -12.42
N PRO A 595 -20.12 7.35 -11.19
CA PRO A 595 -19.30 7.93 -10.12
C PRO A 595 -18.03 7.12 -9.80
N ALA A 596 -18.13 5.79 -9.76
CA ALA A 596 -16.96 4.93 -9.52
C ALA A 596 -15.89 5.08 -10.61
N GLY A 597 -16.30 5.03 -11.88
CA GLY A 597 -15.41 5.23 -13.03
C GLY A 597 -14.86 6.64 -13.14
N ALA A 598 -15.62 7.66 -12.75
CA ALA A 598 -15.13 9.03 -12.74
C ALA A 598 -14.02 9.22 -11.70
N LEU A 599 -14.23 8.73 -10.47
CA LEU A 599 -13.24 8.83 -9.40
C LEU A 599 -11.95 8.06 -9.71
N SER A 600 -12.04 6.90 -10.38
CA SER A 600 -10.84 6.16 -10.81
C SER A 600 -10.10 6.88 -11.95
N ARG A 601 -10.82 7.47 -12.92
CA ARG A 601 -10.23 8.34 -13.96
C ARG A 601 -9.49 9.53 -13.35
N MET A 602 -10.05 10.14 -12.30
CA MET A 602 -9.38 11.25 -11.62
C MET A 602 -8.02 10.85 -11.04
N GLY A 603 -7.93 9.66 -10.43
CA GLY A 603 -6.67 9.09 -9.97
C GLY A 603 -5.66 8.87 -11.12
N ALA A 604 -6.12 8.28 -12.22
CA ALA A 604 -5.29 8.05 -13.39
C ALA A 604 -4.80 9.36 -14.06
N VAL A 605 -5.63 10.42 -14.08
CA VAL A 605 -5.22 11.75 -14.54
C VAL A 605 -4.14 12.33 -13.64
N ALA A 606 -4.29 12.22 -12.31
CA ALA A 606 -3.29 12.71 -11.35
C ALA A 606 -1.95 11.95 -11.45
N GLY A 607 -1.99 10.69 -11.87
CA GLY A 607 -0.81 9.89 -12.17
C GLY A 607 -0.25 10.04 -13.59
N HIS A 608 -0.77 10.99 -14.38
CA HIS A 608 -0.35 11.24 -15.77
C HIS A 608 -0.53 10.05 -16.73
N GLY A 609 -1.56 9.23 -16.49
CA GLY A 609 -1.90 8.14 -17.37
C GLY A 609 -2.24 8.59 -18.80
N THR A 610 -2.00 7.73 -19.77
CA THR A 610 -2.43 7.94 -21.17
C THR A 610 -3.95 7.88 -21.28
N GLU A 611 -4.54 8.45 -22.34
CA GLU A 611 -6.00 8.37 -22.57
C GLU A 611 -6.54 6.93 -22.59
N LEU A 612 -5.77 5.99 -23.15
CA LEU A 612 -6.14 4.58 -23.15
C LEU A 612 -6.16 3.99 -21.73
N GLN A 613 -5.15 4.31 -20.91
CA GLN A 613 -5.10 3.88 -19.52
C GLN A 613 -6.24 4.50 -18.70
N ILE A 614 -6.46 5.80 -18.83
CA ILE A 614 -7.52 6.53 -18.12
C ILE A 614 -8.88 5.93 -18.43
N GLU A 615 -9.22 5.72 -19.71
CA GLU A 615 -10.51 5.13 -20.08
C GLU A 615 -10.61 3.63 -19.76
N GLY A 616 -9.52 2.87 -19.89
CA GLY A 616 -9.48 1.47 -19.47
C GLY A 616 -9.78 1.30 -17.97
N ILE A 617 -9.16 2.14 -17.15
CA ILE A 617 -9.38 2.20 -15.69
C ILE A 617 -10.81 2.64 -15.39
N GLY A 618 -11.29 3.69 -16.07
CA GLY A 618 -12.67 4.17 -15.93
C GLY A 618 -13.70 3.07 -16.18
N ARG A 619 -13.57 2.33 -17.29
CA ARG A 619 -14.46 1.22 -17.65
C ARG A 619 -14.38 0.05 -16.67
N PHE A 620 -13.20 -0.26 -16.16
CA PHE A 620 -13.06 -1.30 -15.13
C PHE A 620 -13.82 -0.93 -13.85
N PHE A 621 -13.69 0.30 -13.37
CA PHE A 621 -14.43 0.74 -12.18
C PHE A 621 -15.92 0.98 -12.41
N GLU A 622 -16.35 1.32 -13.63
CA GLU A 622 -17.76 1.28 -14.02
C GLU A 622 -18.31 -0.15 -13.94
N ALA A 623 -17.60 -1.13 -14.49
CA ALA A 623 -17.99 -2.53 -14.40
C ALA A 623 -18.08 -3.01 -12.94
N LEU A 624 -17.12 -2.60 -12.09
CA LEU A 624 -17.16 -2.89 -10.65
C LEU A 624 -18.35 -2.22 -9.96
N GLY A 625 -18.65 -0.96 -10.27
CA GLY A 625 -19.80 -0.26 -9.70
C GLY A 625 -21.14 -0.87 -10.11
N LEU A 626 -21.25 -1.34 -11.36
CA LEU A 626 -22.41 -2.07 -11.85
C LEU A 626 -22.54 -3.44 -11.17
N ALA A 627 -21.45 -4.22 -11.14
CA ALA A 627 -21.42 -5.52 -10.47
C ALA A 627 -21.77 -5.40 -8.98
N PHE A 628 -21.26 -4.36 -8.30
CA PHE A 628 -21.58 -4.07 -6.91
C PHE A 628 -23.08 -3.95 -6.68
N GLN A 629 -23.79 -3.22 -7.54
CA GLN A 629 -25.24 -3.01 -7.37
C GLN A 629 -26.03 -4.28 -7.71
N ILE A 630 -25.60 -5.04 -8.71
CA ILE A 630 -26.21 -6.34 -9.04
C ILE A 630 -26.05 -7.32 -7.87
N VAL A 631 -24.86 -7.38 -7.26
CA VAL A 631 -24.60 -8.22 -6.09
C VAL A 631 -25.44 -7.76 -4.88
N ASP A 632 -25.57 -6.45 -4.65
CA ASP A 632 -26.41 -5.91 -3.57
C ASP A 632 -27.89 -6.29 -3.74
N ASP A 633 -28.44 -6.18 -4.95
CA ASP A 633 -29.81 -6.61 -5.27
C ASP A 633 -30.02 -8.12 -5.02
N VAL A 634 -29.01 -8.96 -5.31
CA VAL A 634 -29.06 -10.41 -5.03
C VAL A 634 -28.97 -10.68 -3.52
N LEU A 635 -28.09 -9.98 -2.80
CA LEU A 635 -27.94 -10.10 -1.35
C LEU A 635 -29.19 -9.63 -0.60
N ASN A 636 -29.92 -8.65 -1.12
CA ASN A 636 -31.22 -8.25 -0.58
C ASN A 636 -32.16 -9.46 -0.45
N LEU A 637 -32.14 -10.38 -1.43
CA LEU A 637 -33.00 -11.56 -1.46
C LEU A 637 -32.41 -12.77 -0.72
N ARG A 638 -31.08 -12.97 -0.74
CA ARG A 638 -30.43 -14.07 0.00
C ARG A 638 -30.25 -13.78 1.50
N GLY A 639 -30.25 -12.51 1.88
CA GLY A 639 -29.93 -12.04 3.22
C GLY A 639 -28.46 -11.70 3.38
N PHE A 640 -28.18 -10.86 4.38
CA PHE A 640 -26.83 -10.46 4.79
C PHE A 640 -26.47 -11.20 6.08
N LYS A 641 -25.23 -11.70 6.28
CA LYS A 641 -24.83 -12.18 7.61
C LYS A 641 -24.95 -11.04 8.63
N LYS A 642 -25.24 -11.44 9.87
CA LYS A 642 -25.50 -10.58 11.03
C LYS A 642 -26.79 -9.73 10.95
N ASN A 643 -27.73 -10.02 10.04
CA ASN A 643 -29.04 -9.35 9.93
C ASN A 643 -28.94 -7.81 9.88
N LEU A 644 -27.95 -7.28 9.17
CA LEU A 644 -27.74 -5.82 9.05
C LEU A 644 -28.86 -5.10 8.28
N LYS A 645 -29.62 -5.85 7.47
CA LYS A 645 -30.83 -5.42 6.75
C LYS A 645 -31.82 -6.57 6.70
N ASP A 646 -33.10 -6.26 6.55
CA ASP A 646 -34.16 -7.23 6.41
C ASP A 646 -34.10 -7.93 5.04
N ARG A 647 -34.10 -9.26 5.04
CA ARG A 647 -34.15 -10.06 3.81
C ARG A 647 -35.43 -9.75 3.03
N GLY A 648 -35.31 -9.33 1.77
CA GLY A 648 -36.42 -8.97 0.89
C GLY A 648 -36.99 -7.57 1.13
N GLU A 649 -36.22 -6.66 1.73
CA GLU A 649 -36.63 -5.26 1.97
C GLU A 649 -37.12 -4.57 0.68
N ASP A 650 -36.45 -4.79 -0.45
CA ASP A 650 -36.82 -4.13 -1.72
C ASP A 650 -38.21 -4.56 -2.19
N LEU A 651 -38.55 -5.84 -2.02
CA LEU A 651 -39.88 -6.37 -2.33
C LEU A 651 -40.95 -5.72 -1.43
N ARG A 652 -40.67 -5.53 -0.14
CA ARG A 652 -41.60 -4.88 0.81
C ARG A 652 -41.83 -3.40 0.47
N HIS A 653 -40.85 -2.74 -0.14
CA HIS A 653 -41.00 -1.36 -0.61
C HIS A 653 -41.66 -1.25 -1.99
N GLY A 654 -41.91 -2.39 -2.66
CA GLY A 654 -42.48 -2.45 -4.00
C GLY A 654 -41.47 -2.10 -5.10
N LYS A 655 -40.18 -2.25 -4.82
CA LYS A 655 -39.10 -1.97 -5.76
C LYS A 655 -38.84 -3.18 -6.64
N VAL A 656 -38.74 -2.96 -7.96
CA VAL A 656 -38.38 -3.99 -8.93
C VAL A 656 -36.89 -3.89 -9.23
N THR A 657 -36.12 -4.83 -8.68
CA THR A 657 -34.67 -4.94 -8.88
C THR A 657 -34.33 -5.92 -10.00
N LEU A 658 -33.05 -6.00 -10.38
CA LEU A 658 -32.63 -6.85 -11.51
C LEU A 658 -33.01 -8.33 -11.34
N PRO A 659 -32.87 -8.96 -10.15
CA PRO A 659 -33.35 -10.32 -9.93
C PRO A 659 -34.83 -10.52 -10.24
N VAL A 660 -35.69 -9.57 -9.86
CA VAL A 660 -37.14 -9.63 -10.11
C VAL A 660 -37.43 -9.50 -11.61
N ALA A 661 -36.76 -8.57 -12.30
CA ALA A 661 -36.87 -8.41 -13.74
C ALA A 661 -36.47 -9.70 -14.49
N LYS A 662 -35.34 -10.32 -14.11
CA LYS A 662 -34.90 -11.59 -14.69
C LYS A 662 -35.83 -12.75 -14.36
N ALA A 663 -36.48 -12.73 -13.19
CA ALA A 663 -37.45 -13.73 -12.82
C ALA A 663 -38.70 -13.67 -13.71
N PHE A 664 -39.16 -12.47 -14.09
CA PHE A 664 -40.24 -12.35 -15.07
C PHE A 664 -39.90 -13.01 -16.41
N SER A 665 -38.64 -12.93 -16.86
CA SER A 665 -38.21 -13.60 -18.09
C SER A 665 -38.10 -15.13 -17.98
N ARG A 666 -38.19 -15.69 -16.76
CA ARG A 666 -37.89 -17.11 -16.46
C ARG A 666 -39.04 -17.89 -15.84
N MET A 667 -40.01 -17.20 -15.26
CA MET A 667 -41.18 -17.81 -14.63
C MET A 667 -42.31 -18.06 -15.64
N ASN A 668 -43.20 -19.01 -15.30
CA ASN A 668 -44.45 -19.20 -16.03
C ASN A 668 -45.42 -18.02 -15.79
N GLY A 669 -46.42 -17.86 -16.67
CA GLY A 669 -47.33 -16.72 -16.61
C GLY A 669 -48.11 -16.55 -15.29
N THR A 670 -48.42 -17.64 -14.59
CA THR A 670 -49.11 -17.60 -13.30
C THR A 670 -48.20 -17.05 -12.21
N ASP A 671 -46.97 -17.57 -12.11
CA ASP A 671 -45.98 -17.13 -11.13
C ASP A 671 -45.54 -15.69 -11.38
N ARG A 672 -45.43 -15.25 -12.64
CA ARG A 672 -45.13 -13.84 -12.97
C ARG A 672 -46.20 -12.89 -12.45
N LYS A 673 -47.47 -13.20 -12.71
CA LYS A 673 -48.60 -12.37 -12.27
C LYS A 673 -48.70 -12.33 -10.75
N TRP A 674 -48.46 -13.46 -10.10
CA TRP A 674 -48.44 -13.56 -8.64
C TRP A 674 -47.28 -12.75 -8.04
N LEU A 675 -46.05 -12.91 -8.54
CA LEU A 675 -44.91 -12.12 -8.07
C LEU A 675 -45.16 -10.62 -8.23
N TRP A 676 -45.75 -10.22 -9.37
CA TRP A 676 -46.10 -8.82 -9.59
C TRP A 676 -47.15 -8.30 -8.60
N SER A 677 -48.19 -9.09 -8.27
CA SER A 677 -49.18 -8.67 -7.28
C SER A 677 -48.55 -8.44 -5.91
N ILE A 678 -47.60 -9.29 -5.49
CA ILE A 678 -46.87 -9.11 -4.23
C ILE A 678 -46.12 -7.77 -4.20
N VAL A 679 -45.44 -7.43 -5.30
CA VAL A 679 -44.69 -6.15 -5.41
C VAL A 679 -45.64 -4.95 -5.39
N GLN A 680 -46.78 -5.02 -6.09
CA GLN A 680 -47.77 -3.92 -6.12
C GLN A 680 -48.42 -3.69 -4.75
N GLU A 681 -48.74 -4.78 -4.04
CA GLU A 681 -49.37 -4.72 -2.72
C GLU A 681 -48.41 -4.24 -1.62
N LYS A 682 -47.09 -4.19 -1.90
CA LYS A 682 -46.05 -3.87 -0.90
C LYS A 682 -46.20 -4.76 0.34
N SER A 683 -46.42 -6.05 0.10
CA SER A 683 -46.73 -7.00 1.17
C SER A 683 -45.65 -6.98 2.24
N ARG A 684 -46.08 -6.92 3.50
CA ARG A 684 -45.21 -7.04 4.68
C ARG A 684 -45.28 -8.43 5.31
N ASP A 685 -46.06 -9.33 4.73
CA ASP A 685 -46.19 -10.71 5.22
C ASP A 685 -44.90 -11.48 4.93
N GLN A 686 -44.23 -11.89 6.00
CA GLN A 686 -42.97 -12.61 5.94
C GLN A 686 -43.06 -13.91 5.12
N GLN A 687 -44.15 -14.67 5.26
CA GLN A 687 -44.31 -15.94 4.55
C GLN A 687 -44.48 -15.73 3.05
N VAL A 688 -45.19 -14.67 2.67
CA VAL A 688 -45.39 -14.29 1.26
C VAL A 688 -44.08 -13.83 0.63
N ILE A 689 -43.28 -13.03 1.35
CA ILE A 689 -41.97 -12.56 0.88
C ILE A 689 -40.99 -13.73 0.74
N GLU A 690 -40.95 -14.65 1.70
CA GLU A 690 -40.12 -15.86 1.61
C GLU A 690 -40.49 -16.72 0.41
N ALA A 691 -41.78 -16.97 0.18
CA ALA A 691 -42.26 -17.72 -0.99
C ALA A 691 -41.90 -17.02 -2.32
N ALA A 692 -41.94 -15.69 -2.36
CA ALA A 692 -41.53 -14.92 -3.53
C ALA A 692 -40.03 -15.10 -3.81
N ILE A 693 -39.20 -15.00 -2.78
CA ILE A 693 -37.76 -15.22 -2.87
C ILE A 693 -37.44 -16.64 -3.34
N GLU A 694 -38.08 -17.66 -2.77
CA GLU A 694 -37.90 -19.06 -3.15
C GLU A 694 -38.20 -19.28 -4.63
N LYS A 695 -39.26 -18.67 -5.18
CA LYS A 695 -39.56 -18.80 -6.61
C LYS A 695 -38.55 -18.05 -7.49
N ILE A 696 -38.08 -16.88 -7.08
CA ILE A 696 -37.02 -16.12 -7.79
C ILE A 696 -35.72 -16.93 -7.84
N GLU A 697 -35.38 -17.60 -6.74
CA GLU A 697 -34.21 -18.47 -6.66
C GLU A 697 -34.41 -19.74 -7.49
N ALA A 698 -35.56 -20.42 -7.38
CA ALA A 698 -35.85 -21.65 -8.13
C ALA A 698 -35.85 -21.48 -9.65
N CYS A 699 -36.13 -20.28 -10.17
CA CYS A 699 -36.08 -20.01 -11.61
C CYS A 699 -34.66 -19.64 -12.11
N GLY A 700 -33.66 -19.59 -11.23
CA GLY A 700 -32.26 -19.33 -11.57
C GLY A 700 -31.93 -17.86 -11.83
N ALA A 701 -32.79 -16.92 -11.41
CA ALA A 701 -32.58 -15.50 -11.65
C ALA A 701 -31.37 -14.94 -10.87
N LEU A 702 -31.14 -15.44 -9.64
CA LEU A 702 -30.04 -15.00 -8.79
C LEU A 702 -28.68 -15.42 -9.37
N GLU A 703 -28.54 -16.67 -9.80
CA GLU A 703 -27.33 -17.22 -10.41
C GLU A 703 -26.97 -16.47 -11.69
N HIS A 704 -27.98 -16.11 -12.49
CA HIS A 704 -27.75 -15.34 -13.70
C HIS A 704 -27.32 -13.90 -13.42
N CYS A 705 -27.86 -13.25 -12.37
CA CYS A 705 -27.37 -11.95 -11.93
C CYS A 705 -25.90 -12.02 -11.51
N MET A 706 -25.54 -13.01 -10.70
CA MET A 706 -24.15 -13.19 -10.25
C MET A 706 -23.20 -13.49 -11.40
N LYS A 707 -23.62 -14.32 -12.37
CA LYS A 707 -22.83 -14.58 -13.58
C LYS A 707 -22.62 -13.30 -14.39
N GLU A 708 -23.68 -12.54 -14.62
CA GLU A 708 -23.61 -11.30 -15.40
C GLU A 708 -22.72 -10.25 -14.72
N ALA A 709 -22.80 -10.11 -13.39
CA ALA A 709 -21.88 -9.27 -12.62
C ALA A 709 -20.42 -9.68 -12.81
N GLY A 710 -20.13 -11.00 -12.75
CA GLY A 710 -18.79 -11.53 -13.01
C GLY A 710 -18.32 -11.27 -14.45
N ASP A 711 -19.17 -11.51 -15.45
CA ASP A 711 -18.86 -11.29 -16.86
C ASP A 711 -18.48 -9.81 -17.13
N TYR A 712 -19.18 -8.84 -16.51
CA TYR A 712 -18.83 -7.41 -16.65
C TYR A 712 -17.42 -7.11 -16.14
N VAL A 713 -17.06 -7.61 -14.95
CA VAL A 713 -15.77 -7.35 -14.32
C VAL A 713 -14.63 -8.02 -15.09
N GLU A 714 -14.81 -9.28 -15.50
CA GLU A 714 -13.79 -10.01 -16.26
C GLU A 714 -13.56 -9.42 -17.66
N LEU A 715 -14.63 -9.02 -18.37
CA LEU A 715 -14.48 -8.37 -19.67
C LEU A 715 -13.74 -7.04 -19.56
N ALA A 716 -14.06 -6.22 -18.56
CA ALA A 716 -13.39 -4.95 -18.36
C ALA A 716 -11.92 -5.15 -17.92
N TRP A 717 -11.63 -6.17 -17.10
CA TRP A 717 -10.26 -6.53 -16.74
C TRP A 717 -9.43 -6.95 -17.96
N GLN A 718 -9.98 -7.76 -18.85
CA GLN A 718 -9.29 -8.17 -20.09
C GLN A 718 -8.88 -6.99 -20.97
N GLN A 719 -9.68 -5.91 -20.96
CA GLN A 719 -9.38 -4.67 -21.69
C GLN A 719 -8.33 -3.81 -20.97
N LEU A 720 -8.37 -3.72 -19.63
CA LEU A 720 -7.44 -2.92 -18.84
C LEU A 720 -6.06 -3.59 -18.72
N ASN A 721 -6.01 -4.90 -18.48
CA ASN A 721 -4.79 -5.65 -18.18
C ASN A 721 -3.59 -5.36 -19.11
N PRO A 722 -3.74 -5.29 -20.46
CA PRO A 722 -2.61 -4.98 -21.35
C PRO A 722 -2.21 -3.51 -21.38
N LEU A 723 -2.99 -2.60 -20.80
CA LEU A 723 -2.74 -1.14 -20.83
C LEU A 723 -1.89 -0.65 -19.66
N VAL A 724 -1.74 -1.47 -18.61
CA VAL A 724 -1.06 -1.11 -17.37
C VAL A 724 0.04 -2.12 -17.03
N GLU A 725 1.17 -1.62 -16.53
CA GLU A 725 2.32 -2.45 -16.16
C GLU A 725 1.97 -3.41 -15.01
N ASP A 726 2.53 -4.61 -15.05
CA ASP A 726 2.43 -5.57 -13.96
C ASP A 726 3.08 -4.97 -12.71
N SER A 727 2.26 -4.64 -11.70
CA SER A 727 2.67 -3.87 -10.52
C SER A 727 1.86 -4.29 -9.30
N LEU A 728 2.38 -4.05 -8.10
CA LEU A 728 1.65 -4.35 -6.87
C LEU A 728 0.30 -3.61 -6.77
N PRO A 729 0.17 -2.32 -7.14
CA PRO A 729 -1.12 -1.66 -7.26
C PRO A 729 -2.08 -2.37 -8.22
N LYS A 730 -1.61 -2.80 -9.41
CA LYS A 730 -2.43 -3.54 -10.38
C LYS A 730 -2.94 -4.87 -9.80
N LEU A 731 -2.09 -5.59 -9.07
CA LEU A 731 -2.48 -6.83 -8.38
C LEU A 731 -3.58 -6.58 -7.35
N MET A 732 -3.48 -5.48 -6.60
CA MET A 732 -4.51 -5.08 -5.64
C MET A 732 -5.84 -4.73 -6.35
N LEU A 733 -5.79 -4.01 -7.47
CA LEU A 733 -6.98 -3.75 -8.31
C LEU A 733 -7.63 -5.04 -8.81
N ARG A 734 -6.82 -6.02 -9.24
CA ARG A 734 -7.31 -7.33 -9.69
C ARG A 734 -8.01 -8.08 -8.56
N ALA A 735 -7.35 -8.18 -7.41
CA ALA A 735 -7.90 -8.82 -6.22
C ALA A 735 -9.18 -8.12 -5.72
N PHE A 736 -9.22 -6.79 -5.80
CA PHE A 736 -10.39 -6.00 -5.46
C PHE A 736 -11.58 -6.32 -6.37
N GLY A 737 -11.36 -6.63 -7.64
CA GLY A 737 -12.43 -7.05 -8.55
C GLY A 737 -13.15 -8.31 -8.08
N TRP A 738 -12.41 -9.32 -7.63
CA TRP A 738 -13.00 -10.52 -7.04
C TRP A 738 -13.61 -10.25 -5.66
N TYR A 739 -12.98 -9.40 -4.85
CA TYR A 739 -13.54 -8.99 -3.56
C TYR A 739 -14.93 -8.38 -3.68
N VAL A 740 -15.22 -7.61 -4.73
CA VAL A 740 -16.57 -7.05 -4.98
C VAL A 740 -17.58 -8.15 -5.31
N LEU A 741 -17.19 -9.17 -6.08
CA LEU A 741 -18.06 -10.26 -6.53
C LEU A 741 -18.34 -11.31 -5.46
N GLU A 742 -17.32 -11.65 -4.66
CA GLU A 742 -17.36 -12.69 -3.63
C GLU A 742 -17.90 -12.18 -2.28
N ARG A 743 -18.54 -11.01 -2.29
CA ARG A 743 -19.13 -10.43 -1.09
C ARG A 743 -20.26 -11.31 -0.56
N HIS A 744 -19.87 -12.21 0.32
CA HIS A 744 -20.76 -12.86 1.27
C HIS A 744 -20.67 -12.03 2.55
N TYR A 745 -21.58 -11.07 2.74
CA TYR A 745 -21.77 -10.53 4.09
C TYR A 745 -22.08 -11.68 4.97
#